data_AF-A0A232FGE5-F1
#
_entry.id   AF-A0A232FGE5-F1
#
_cell.length_a   1.000
_cell.length_b   1.000
_cell.length_c   1.000
_cell.angle_alpha   90.00
_cell.angle_beta   90.00
_cell.angle_gamma   90.00
#
_symmetry.space_group_name_H-M   'P 1'
#
loop_
_entity.id
_entity.type
_entity.pdbx_description
1 polymer ?
#
loop_
_entity_poly.entity_id
_entity_poly.type
_entity_poly.pdbx_seq_one_letter_code
_entity_poly.pdbx_strand_id
1 'polypeptide(L)'
;WFVGGATSPKDLAILVDGTSLSSSKIRKLVVATTNAVLDSLGPNDFVNVYRYAESAEEIVKCFKDSMLAASPENVKELKNAMNNLKSESPSNISAAMSTAFEILHKYNRSSQGSQCNQAIMLITSRSEGPPVDLIKRYNSPHMPVRIFTYLVGGDDSQELHDMSCNNKGFYARITNMEEIKSKVFEYIKVMARPMVLYQRDHPIHWSPVYIGGKSSRYGLEGQGQLMTSVTAPILDRRDHTERSANLLGIVGTDVPIDQIQKLVPPYKLGINGYSFLVDNNGRVLYHPDLRPLYEETLKRKYLSVDLSEVELSEFDGPMHSLNNSLLLDLRHDMIDQKEGETEFSVKIQYDDMKRVSIRRHNYFYKPIEETPFSLGLALPEGYGMFEVHAEQEIRHAKVNVTQYFKGDRWKVHPDWTYCEYYFESEKWFGTPEERVLHFLVQAHNPGWKWRSMRPKSPSSHQKPASKPDRDSYYCDKGLLQSLVFDAWATEDFDKRSEKSMQKEDNPIAILMAVLHSKGKGRFGVARSFIATRSGLLRWHDHQQNDDTREEPDFADNYRRAMDSTWYKRAVDQHSVEPESFVFSVSFDAADNPRPLVTATHAIFVESKGHKAPAAVVGIQFHHASLSSHFVNVTSTCFGNTVCKKNCASDELDCYILDNNGFVIISEKHEHTGKFFGDIDGTIMDSLVQDRIFKRVNVVDYQGVCSPQSSHISAAPTSSSYSILKTIATVGNFMWTWTVNLNLVDALQPIWAYASDSDNDGNLVYPDGENYPPEMTDEVTVENEDLPPYPPVAQPPPPTTTTHSTTTNFPPHKLRTCEKNTDLYILQPDRLNTSGQGNPLKGKLTNCHLSGCERPFSVQKISHTNLILLVVDTLCPCGTKKLGIRPFEAMSEPGACTARRERLYRRRPAKCINYHPEELEIKVCGGSSKTTSLQLGLLLVGLLVAHL
;
A
#
# COMPACT_ATOMS: atom_id res chain seq x y z
N TRP A 1 -3.02 -7.54 16.83
CA TRP A 1 -3.47 -6.66 17.94
C TRP A 1 -3.37 -7.37 19.30
N PHE A 2 -3.88 -8.60 19.45
CA PHE A 2 -3.90 -9.33 20.75
C PHE A 2 -2.53 -9.38 21.44
N VAL A 3 -1.50 -9.93 20.81
CA VAL A 3 -0.18 -10.10 21.46
C VAL A 3 0.42 -8.77 21.95
N GLY A 4 0.22 -7.69 21.19
CA GLY A 4 0.70 -6.36 21.54
C GLY A 4 -0.01 -5.74 22.74
N GLY A 5 -1.30 -6.07 22.96
CA GLY A 5 -2.01 -5.69 24.19
C GLY A 5 -1.74 -6.62 25.37
N ALA A 6 -1.29 -7.86 25.12
CA ALA A 6 -1.03 -8.87 26.15
C ALA A 6 0.32 -8.69 26.83
N THR A 7 1.34 -8.25 26.08
CA THR A 7 2.74 -8.32 26.50
C THR A 7 3.50 -7.06 26.11
N SER A 8 4.44 -6.66 26.97
CA SER A 8 5.43 -5.63 26.62
C SER A 8 6.46 -6.17 25.61
N PRO A 9 7.15 -5.30 24.84
CA PRO A 9 8.16 -5.69 23.86
C PRO A 9 9.23 -6.65 24.43
N LYS A 10 9.79 -7.50 23.57
CA LYS A 10 10.74 -8.54 23.99
C LYS A 10 11.92 -8.76 23.03
N ASP A 11 13.07 -9.07 23.62
CA ASP A 11 14.28 -9.56 22.95
C ASP A 11 14.36 -11.09 23.13
N LEU A 12 14.30 -11.83 22.02
CA LEU A 12 14.15 -13.28 22.00
C LEU A 12 15.31 -13.98 21.30
N ALA A 13 16.05 -14.81 22.03
CA ALA A 13 17.03 -15.73 21.45
C ALA A 13 16.41 -17.14 21.32
N ILE A 14 16.21 -17.61 20.10
CA ILE A 14 15.65 -18.95 19.83
C ILE A 14 16.80 -19.91 19.56
N LEU A 15 16.95 -20.94 20.39
CA LEU A 15 17.97 -21.98 20.26
C LEU A 15 17.34 -23.25 19.69
N VAL A 16 17.82 -23.70 18.53
CA VAL A 16 17.36 -24.90 17.85
C VAL A 16 18.48 -25.95 17.83
N ASP A 17 18.18 -27.13 18.35
CA ASP A 17 19.11 -28.26 18.38
C ASP A 17 19.37 -28.82 16.97
N GLY A 18 20.63 -28.78 16.52
CA GLY A 18 21.03 -29.31 15.23
C GLY A 18 20.82 -30.82 15.08
N THR A 19 20.83 -31.58 16.18
CA THR A 19 20.64 -33.04 16.15
C THR A 19 19.17 -33.42 15.98
N SER A 20 18.24 -32.59 16.46
CA SER A 20 16.79 -32.79 16.33
C SER A 20 16.28 -32.66 14.89
N LEU A 21 17.13 -32.17 13.97
CA LEU A 21 16.84 -32.06 12.55
C LEU A 21 17.12 -33.35 11.76
N SER A 22 17.72 -34.37 12.39
CA SER A 22 18.07 -35.65 11.75
C SER A 22 16.83 -36.48 11.32
N SER A 23 15.80 -36.52 12.15
CA SER A 23 14.54 -37.22 11.86
C SER A 23 13.58 -36.32 11.08
N SER A 24 13.07 -36.79 9.93
CA SER A 24 12.11 -36.04 9.10
C SER A 24 10.83 -35.64 9.87
N LYS A 25 10.34 -36.50 10.78
CA LYS A 25 9.15 -36.21 11.61
C LYS A 25 9.45 -35.12 12.64
N ILE A 26 10.56 -35.24 13.37
CA ILE A 26 10.97 -34.26 14.40
C ILE A 26 11.33 -32.93 13.75
N ARG A 27 12.05 -32.94 12.63
CA ARG A 27 12.37 -31.75 11.83
C ARG A 27 11.12 -30.95 11.47
N LYS A 28 10.04 -31.61 11.01
CA LYS A 28 8.77 -30.92 10.71
C LYS A 28 8.17 -30.25 11.94
N LEU A 29 8.20 -30.92 13.10
CA LEU A 29 7.70 -30.36 14.36
C LEU A 29 8.56 -29.19 14.87
N VAL A 30 9.88 -29.30 14.80
CA VAL A 30 10.82 -28.22 15.18
C VAL A 30 10.60 -26.99 14.30
N VAL A 31 10.59 -27.16 12.97
CA VAL A 31 10.33 -26.07 12.00
C VAL A 31 8.96 -25.43 12.27
N ALA A 32 7.92 -26.23 12.47
CA ALA A 32 6.58 -25.71 12.75
C ALA A 32 6.49 -24.97 14.10
N THR A 33 7.20 -25.45 15.13
CA THR A 33 7.27 -24.82 16.45
C THR A 33 7.99 -23.48 16.37
N THR A 34 9.17 -23.44 15.73
CA THR A 34 9.92 -22.19 15.50
C THR A 34 9.09 -21.21 14.69
N ASN A 35 8.40 -21.66 13.64
CA ASN A 35 7.54 -20.80 12.83
C ASN A 35 6.37 -20.22 13.64
N ALA A 36 5.74 -21.03 14.52
CA ALA A 36 4.67 -20.57 15.40
C ALA A 36 5.15 -19.52 16.42
N VAL A 37 6.38 -19.67 16.95
CA VAL A 37 7.00 -18.64 17.79
C VAL A 37 7.23 -17.37 16.99
N LEU A 38 7.83 -17.45 15.80
CA LEU A 38 8.09 -16.29 14.95
C LEU A 38 6.79 -15.56 14.53
N ASP A 39 5.69 -16.30 14.31
CA ASP A 39 4.36 -15.74 14.00
C ASP A 39 3.73 -14.95 15.15
N SER A 40 4.19 -15.17 16.39
CA SER A 40 3.68 -14.47 17.57
C SER A 40 4.36 -13.12 17.83
N LEU A 41 5.42 -12.78 17.08
CA LEU A 41 6.21 -11.57 17.33
C LEU A 41 5.58 -10.33 16.71
N GLY A 42 5.64 -9.22 17.44
CA GLY A 42 5.21 -7.90 16.97
C GLY A 42 6.37 -7.07 16.40
N PRO A 43 6.07 -5.92 15.77
CA PRO A 43 7.08 -5.07 15.13
C PRO A 43 8.08 -4.43 16.11
N ASN A 44 7.75 -4.37 17.39
CA ASN A 44 8.59 -3.84 18.47
C ASN A 44 9.49 -4.90 19.11
N ASP A 45 9.34 -6.17 18.72
CA ASP A 45 10.13 -7.27 19.25
C ASP A 45 11.42 -7.47 18.44
N PHE A 46 12.45 -7.98 19.10
CA PHE A 46 13.72 -8.36 18.50
C PHE A 46 13.94 -9.86 18.62
N VAL A 47 14.46 -10.49 17.57
CA VAL A 47 14.67 -11.93 17.52
C VAL A 47 15.92 -12.28 16.71
N ASN A 48 16.58 -13.35 17.12
CA ASN A 48 17.47 -14.12 16.25
C ASN A 48 17.31 -15.62 16.55
N VAL A 49 17.59 -16.45 15.55
CA VAL A 49 17.48 -17.90 15.63
C VAL A 49 18.87 -18.49 15.46
N TYR A 50 19.30 -19.25 16.46
CA TYR A 50 20.58 -19.92 16.51
C TYR A 50 20.37 -21.42 16.37
N ARG A 51 21.11 -22.02 15.45
CA ARG A 51 21.27 -23.47 15.39
C ARG A 51 22.52 -23.82 16.18
N TYR A 52 22.40 -24.75 17.12
CA TYR A 52 23.56 -25.20 17.90
C TYR A 52 23.96 -26.64 17.59
N ALA A 53 25.27 -26.83 17.42
CA ALA A 53 25.98 -28.09 17.30
C ALA A 53 27.20 -28.01 18.23
N GLU A 54 28.43 -28.02 17.73
CA GLU A 54 29.64 -27.79 18.56
C GLU A 54 29.69 -26.35 19.12
N SER A 55 29.25 -25.39 18.30
CA SER A 55 29.02 -23.99 18.62
C SER A 55 27.57 -23.60 18.28
N ALA A 56 27.14 -22.41 18.71
CA ALA A 56 25.88 -21.82 18.26
C ALA A 56 26.13 -20.81 17.14
N GLU A 57 25.46 -21.03 16.01
CA GLU A 57 25.58 -20.22 14.81
C GLU A 57 24.20 -19.69 14.40
N GLU A 58 24.14 -18.45 13.91
CA GLU A 58 22.95 -17.87 13.33
C GLU A 58 22.52 -18.64 12.07
N ILE A 59 21.22 -18.86 11.89
CA ILE A 59 20.70 -19.61 10.73
C ILE A 59 20.85 -18.84 9.40
N VAL A 60 21.03 -17.52 9.46
CA VAL A 60 21.22 -16.64 8.31
C VAL A 60 22.54 -15.89 8.48
N LYS A 61 23.45 -16.06 7.51
CA LYS A 61 24.84 -15.57 7.58
C LYS A 61 24.97 -14.05 7.75
N CYS A 62 24.03 -13.27 7.21
CA CYS A 62 24.11 -11.81 7.27
C CYS A 62 23.67 -11.22 8.62
N PHE A 63 23.01 -12.02 9.47
CA PHE A 63 22.53 -11.60 10.79
C PHE A 63 23.52 -11.89 11.92
N LYS A 64 24.76 -12.18 11.56
CA LYS A 64 25.82 -12.57 12.50
C LYS A 64 26.01 -11.52 13.59
N ASP A 65 26.12 -11.97 14.84
CA ASP A 65 26.42 -11.15 16.03
C ASP A 65 25.38 -10.04 16.33
N SER A 66 24.15 -10.17 15.79
CA SER A 66 23.10 -9.16 15.89
C SER A 66 21.71 -9.76 16.18
N MET A 67 20.87 -9.00 16.88
CA MET A 67 19.44 -9.27 17.05
C MET A 67 18.65 -8.37 16.10
N LEU A 68 17.62 -8.94 15.48
CA LEU A 68 16.90 -8.29 14.39
C LEU A 68 15.53 -7.88 14.85
N ALA A 69 15.03 -6.75 14.36
CA ALA A 69 13.62 -6.45 14.54
C ALA A 69 12.77 -7.53 13.85
N ALA A 70 11.67 -7.94 14.49
CA ALA A 70 10.70 -8.89 13.95
C ALA A 70 9.80 -8.22 12.88
N SER A 71 10.40 -7.68 11.83
CA SER A 71 9.69 -7.23 10.64
C SER A 71 9.15 -8.43 9.85
N PRO A 72 8.04 -8.28 9.09
CA PRO A 72 7.52 -9.34 8.24
C PRO A 72 8.57 -9.90 7.27
N GLU A 73 9.49 -9.07 6.79
CA GLU A 73 10.59 -9.45 5.90
C GLU A 73 11.63 -10.31 6.61
N ASN A 74 12.09 -9.88 7.79
CA ASN A 74 13.10 -10.60 8.57
C ASN A 74 12.54 -11.93 9.05
N VAL A 75 11.29 -11.95 9.54
CA VAL A 75 10.60 -13.17 9.95
C VAL A 75 10.48 -14.14 8.77
N LYS A 76 10.12 -13.66 7.59
CA LYS A 76 10.04 -14.50 6.38
C LYS A 76 11.39 -15.10 6.02
N GLU A 77 12.47 -14.32 6.12
CA GLU A 77 13.82 -14.80 5.83
C GLU A 77 14.27 -15.88 6.82
N LEU A 78 14.01 -15.67 8.11
CA LEU A 78 14.26 -16.69 9.15
C LEU A 78 13.47 -17.97 8.88
N LYS A 79 12.19 -17.88 8.48
CA LYS A 79 11.38 -19.04 8.12
C LYS A 79 11.90 -19.78 6.88
N ASN A 80 12.37 -19.05 5.86
CA ASN A 80 12.96 -19.63 4.67
C ASN A 80 14.27 -20.36 5.00
N ALA A 81 15.14 -19.74 5.81
CA ALA A 81 16.37 -20.35 6.29
C ALA A 81 16.08 -21.62 7.11
N MET A 82 15.06 -21.58 7.98
CA MET A 82 14.63 -22.71 8.80
C MET A 82 14.28 -23.95 7.97
N ASN A 83 13.65 -23.77 6.80
CA ASN A 83 13.32 -24.86 5.87
C ASN A 83 14.57 -25.52 5.26
N ASN A 84 15.68 -24.78 5.11
CA ASN A 84 16.89 -25.24 4.45
C ASN A 84 17.98 -25.76 5.42
N LEU A 85 17.73 -25.75 6.73
CA LEU A 85 18.69 -26.21 7.73
C LEU A 85 19.01 -27.70 7.61
N LYS A 86 20.30 -28.02 7.71
CA LYS A 86 20.81 -29.39 7.76
C LYS A 86 21.07 -29.84 9.20
N SER A 87 21.04 -31.15 9.41
CA SER A 87 21.41 -31.76 10.69
C SER A 87 22.93 -31.75 10.86
N GLU A 88 23.40 -31.45 12.07
CA GLU A 88 24.82 -31.52 12.44
C GLU A 88 24.99 -32.09 13.86
N SER A 89 26.11 -32.76 14.09
CA SER A 89 26.50 -33.42 15.35
C SER A 89 28.03 -33.31 15.52
N PRO A 90 28.59 -33.15 16.73
CA PRO A 90 27.97 -33.23 18.07
C PRO A 90 27.20 -31.96 18.49
N SER A 91 26.39 -32.04 19.55
CA SER A 91 25.55 -30.94 20.07
C SER A 91 25.94 -30.56 21.51
N ASN A 92 26.33 -29.30 21.70
CA ASN A 92 26.80 -28.68 22.93
C ASN A 92 25.85 -27.56 23.36
N ILE A 93 24.90 -27.91 24.23
CA ILE A 93 23.89 -26.98 24.74
C ILE A 93 24.49 -25.86 25.61
N SER A 94 25.61 -26.14 26.29
CA SER A 94 26.29 -25.17 27.16
C SER A 94 26.88 -24.00 26.37
N ALA A 95 27.48 -24.29 25.22
CA ALA A 95 27.97 -23.26 24.30
C ALA A 95 26.81 -22.37 23.81
N ALA A 96 25.69 -22.99 23.42
CA ALA A 96 24.50 -22.28 22.95
C ALA A 96 23.85 -21.37 23.98
N MET A 97 23.74 -21.84 25.22
CA MET A 97 23.22 -21.01 26.32
C MET A 97 24.16 -19.84 26.62
N SER A 98 25.47 -20.06 26.58
CA SER A 98 26.46 -19.00 26.82
C SER A 98 26.34 -17.89 25.76
N THR A 99 26.27 -18.26 24.48
CA THR A 99 26.07 -17.29 23.38
C THR A 99 24.75 -16.54 23.50
N ALA A 100 23.67 -17.23 23.90
CA ALA A 100 22.35 -16.61 24.09
C ALA A 100 22.35 -15.57 25.22
N PHE A 101 23.01 -15.86 26.35
CA PHE A 101 23.14 -14.90 27.45
C PHE A 101 24.01 -13.71 27.05
N GLU A 102 25.11 -13.94 26.33
CA GLU A 102 26.02 -12.88 25.89
C GLU A 102 25.35 -11.91 24.91
N ILE A 103 24.60 -12.41 23.93
CA ILE A 103 23.89 -11.56 22.98
C ILE A 103 22.77 -10.76 23.67
N LEU A 104 21.97 -11.39 24.54
CA LEU A 104 20.93 -10.69 25.29
C LEU A 104 21.53 -9.63 26.22
N HIS A 105 22.63 -9.93 26.90
CA HIS A 105 23.31 -8.97 27.76
C HIS A 105 23.88 -7.78 26.98
N LYS A 106 24.46 -8.03 25.80
CA LYS A 106 24.91 -6.97 24.87
C LYS A 106 23.74 -6.04 24.50
N TYR A 107 22.61 -6.59 24.09
CA TYR A 107 21.44 -5.81 23.65
C TYR A 107 20.72 -5.09 24.78
N ASN A 108 20.78 -5.62 26.00
CA ASN A 108 20.31 -4.92 27.19
C ASN A 108 21.10 -3.63 27.44
N ARG A 109 22.39 -3.56 27.05
CA ARG A 109 23.27 -2.40 27.28
C ARG A 109 23.47 -1.49 26.07
N SER A 110 23.36 -2.01 24.85
CA SER A 110 23.70 -1.27 23.62
C SER A 110 22.62 -0.32 23.12
N SER A 111 21.46 -0.28 23.78
CA SER A 111 20.27 0.43 23.31
C SER A 111 19.73 0.01 21.94
N GLN A 112 20.22 -1.10 21.38
CA GLN A 112 19.83 -1.58 20.05
C GLN A 112 18.65 -2.57 20.09
N GLY A 113 18.27 -3.07 21.27
CA GLY A 113 17.13 -3.98 21.45
C GLY A 113 15.88 -3.28 21.98
N SER A 114 14.89 -4.07 22.37
CA SER A 114 13.70 -3.57 23.06
C SER A 114 14.00 -3.09 24.49
N GLN A 115 15.11 -3.56 25.10
CA GLN A 115 15.50 -3.25 26.49
C GLN A 115 14.34 -3.44 27.50
N CYS A 116 13.47 -4.40 27.22
CA CYS A 116 12.28 -4.67 28.01
C CYS A 116 12.29 -6.10 28.54
N ASN A 117 11.50 -7.00 27.97
CA ASN A 117 11.57 -8.43 28.33
C ASN A 117 12.75 -9.10 27.60
N GLN A 118 13.47 -9.98 28.27
CA GLN A 118 14.48 -10.83 27.64
C GLN A 118 14.12 -12.30 27.85
N ALA A 119 14.20 -13.10 26.79
CA ALA A 119 13.91 -14.52 26.87
C ALA A 119 14.78 -15.39 25.97
N ILE A 120 14.99 -16.61 26.43
CA ILE A 120 15.61 -17.69 25.67
C ILE A 120 14.54 -18.76 25.45
N MET A 121 14.35 -19.18 24.20
CA MET A 121 13.48 -20.29 23.84
C MET A 121 14.33 -21.45 23.33
N LEU A 122 14.41 -22.53 24.11
CA LEU A 122 15.11 -23.75 23.75
C LEU A 122 14.15 -24.74 23.10
N ILE A 123 14.41 -25.11 21.84
CA ILE A 123 13.65 -26.12 21.09
C ILE A 123 14.59 -27.30 20.83
N THR A 124 14.36 -28.41 21.53
CA THR A 124 15.19 -29.61 21.46
C THR A 124 14.34 -30.88 21.52
N SER A 125 14.86 -31.98 20.97
CA SER A 125 14.30 -33.32 21.13
C SER A 125 15.02 -34.16 22.19
N ARG A 126 16.04 -33.59 22.86
CA ARG A 126 16.81 -34.25 23.91
C ARG A 126 16.18 -33.99 25.27
N SER A 127 16.26 -34.97 26.15
CA SER A 127 15.78 -34.85 27.52
C SER A 127 16.83 -34.26 28.48
N GLU A 128 18.08 -34.12 28.05
CA GLU A 128 19.19 -33.57 28.86
C GLU A 128 19.21 -32.04 28.80
N GLY A 129 19.34 -31.40 29.97
CA GLY A 129 19.44 -29.95 30.11
C GLY A 129 20.89 -29.42 30.17
N PRO A 130 21.10 -28.10 30.01
CA PRO A 130 22.40 -27.47 30.30
C PRO A 130 22.71 -27.51 31.81
N PRO A 131 23.99 -27.45 32.22
CA PRO A 131 24.37 -27.42 33.62
C PRO A 131 23.75 -26.25 34.39
N VAL A 132 23.17 -26.54 35.57
CA VAL A 132 22.52 -25.54 36.42
C VAL A 132 23.47 -24.41 36.84
N ASP A 133 24.75 -24.73 37.06
CA ASP A 133 25.77 -23.76 37.45
C ASP A 133 26.05 -22.71 36.36
N LEU A 134 25.91 -23.10 35.08
CA LEU A 134 26.04 -22.18 33.95
C LEU A 134 24.93 -21.13 34.00
N ILE A 135 23.67 -21.57 34.16
CA ILE A 135 22.53 -20.65 34.22
C ILE A 135 22.63 -19.75 35.45
N LYS A 136 23.01 -20.32 36.60
CA LYS A 136 23.18 -19.53 37.82
C LYS A 136 24.22 -18.42 37.65
N ARG A 137 25.32 -18.68 36.94
CA ARG A 137 26.38 -17.70 36.66
C ARG A 137 25.88 -16.49 35.88
N TYR A 138 24.97 -16.67 34.92
CA TYR A 138 24.49 -15.59 34.06
C TYR A 138 23.19 -14.93 34.57
N ASN A 139 22.29 -15.68 35.21
CA ASN A 139 20.92 -15.25 35.48
C ASN A 139 20.61 -15.01 36.97
N SER A 140 21.52 -15.30 37.90
CA SER A 140 21.30 -15.05 39.35
C SER A 140 21.76 -13.64 39.77
N PRO A 141 21.19 -13.05 40.85
CA PRO A 141 20.10 -13.56 41.69
C PRO A 141 18.69 -13.15 41.24
N HIS A 142 18.57 -12.18 40.32
CA HIS A 142 17.29 -11.55 40.00
C HIS A 142 16.52 -12.21 38.84
N MET A 143 17.14 -13.13 38.11
CA MET A 143 16.57 -13.83 36.96
C MET A 143 15.93 -12.85 35.95
N PRO A 144 16.73 -11.94 35.34
CA PRO A 144 16.24 -11.00 34.34
C PRO A 144 15.84 -11.67 33.02
N VAL A 145 16.43 -12.82 32.68
CA VAL A 145 16.13 -13.56 31.45
C VAL A 145 15.19 -14.72 31.75
N ARG A 146 14.04 -14.79 31.07
CA ARG A 146 13.09 -15.91 31.17
C ARG A 146 13.48 -17.07 30.26
N ILE A 147 13.43 -18.31 30.74
CA ILE A 147 13.84 -19.50 29.96
C ILE A 147 12.66 -20.41 29.65
N PHE A 148 12.31 -20.51 28.38
CA PHE A 148 11.23 -21.36 27.87
C PHE A 148 11.80 -22.60 27.19
N THR A 149 11.21 -23.75 27.47
CA THR A 149 11.67 -25.04 26.93
C THR A 149 10.54 -25.74 26.20
N TYR A 150 10.81 -26.08 24.94
CA TYR A 150 9.92 -26.85 24.09
C TYR A 150 10.59 -28.18 23.75
N LEU A 151 10.16 -29.24 24.43
CA LEU A 151 10.60 -30.60 24.15
C LEU A 151 9.78 -31.16 22.98
N VAL A 152 10.44 -31.40 21.85
CA VAL A 152 9.80 -31.88 20.62
C VAL A 152 10.00 -33.39 20.48
N GLY A 153 8.90 -34.14 20.61
CA GLY A 153 8.96 -35.60 20.72
C GLY A 153 9.55 -36.07 22.05
N GLY A 154 10.20 -37.23 22.06
CA GLY A 154 10.93 -37.77 23.22
C GLY A 154 10.09 -38.07 24.46
N ASP A 155 10.76 -38.53 25.51
CA ASP A 155 10.16 -38.77 26.84
C ASP A 155 10.26 -37.53 27.73
N ASP A 156 9.31 -37.40 28.66
CA ASP A 156 9.22 -36.27 29.59
C ASP A 156 10.57 -36.02 30.31
N SER A 157 10.94 -34.75 30.47
CA SER A 157 12.23 -34.37 31.05
C SER A 157 12.03 -33.50 32.27
N GLN A 158 12.37 -34.06 33.43
CA GLN A 158 12.34 -33.32 34.70
C GLN A 158 13.42 -32.24 34.75
N GLU A 159 14.58 -32.46 34.12
CA GLU A 159 15.67 -31.47 34.07
C GLU A 159 15.26 -30.19 33.31
N LEU A 160 14.65 -30.34 32.13
CA LEU A 160 14.18 -29.21 31.34
C LEU A 160 13.00 -28.51 32.00
N HIS A 161 12.13 -29.27 32.66
CA HIS A 161 11.02 -28.74 33.46
C HIS A 161 11.55 -27.85 34.59
N ASP A 162 12.40 -28.40 35.46
CA ASP A 162 13.00 -27.68 36.59
C ASP A 162 13.78 -26.45 36.12
N MET A 163 14.49 -26.54 34.99
CA MET A 163 15.20 -25.40 34.40
C MET A 163 14.25 -24.24 34.07
N SER A 164 13.16 -24.50 33.34
CA SER A 164 12.21 -23.45 32.97
C SER A 164 11.48 -22.87 34.18
N CYS A 165 11.08 -23.71 35.13
CA CYS A 165 10.34 -23.27 36.32
C CYS A 165 11.21 -22.42 37.25
N ASN A 166 12.48 -22.77 37.42
CA ASN A 166 13.43 -22.01 38.23
C ASN A 166 13.84 -20.67 37.57
N ASN A 167 13.53 -20.43 36.30
CA ASN A 167 13.91 -19.23 35.56
C ASN A 167 12.69 -18.47 35.01
N LYS A 168 11.58 -18.43 35.78
CA LYS A 168 10.34 -17.68 35.46
C LYS A 168 9.77 -17.95 34.05
N GLY A 169 10.00 -19.16 33.52
CA GLY A 169 9.60 -19.54 32.18
C GLY A 169 8.45 -20.55 32.15
N PHE A 170 8.38 -21.31 31.06
CA PHE A 170 7.37 -22.34 30.86
C PHE A 170 7.96 -23.55 30.12
N TYR A 171 7.61 -24.74 30.57
CA TYR A 171 7.94 -26.02 29.93
C TYR A 171 6.75 -26.56 29.15
N ALA A 172 6.97 -26.97 27.91
CA ALA A 172 5.95 -27.61 27.08
C ALA A 172 6.52 -28.76 26.27
N ARG A 173 5.84 -29.91 26.31
CA ARG A 173 6.09 -31.03 25.40
C ARG A 173 5.19 -30.94 24.17
N ILE A 174 5.78 -31.08 22.99
CA ILE A 174 5.10 -31.01 21.69
C ILE A 174 5.27 -32.36 20.99
N THR A 175 4.16 -33.08 20.82
CA THR A 175 4.15 -34.38 20.14
C THR A 175 3.44 -34.33 18.78
N ASN A 176 2.45 -33.45 18.65
CA ASN A 176 1.57 -33.31 17.50
C ASN A 176 1.63 -31.89 16.92
N MET A 177 1.33 -31.73 15.62
CA MET A 177 1.33 -30.41 14.97
C MET A 177 0.18 -29.50 15.45
N GLU A 178 -0.96 -30.07 15.83
CA GLU A 178 -2.15 -29.32 16.25
C GLU A 178 -1.96 -28.61 17.59
N GLU A 179 -1.17 -29.21 18.50
CA GLU A 179 -0.90 -28.67 19.84
C GLU A 179 0.07 -27.48 19.81
N ILE A 180 0.87 -27.32 18.74
CA ILE A 180 1.96 -26.34 18.67
C ILE A 180 1.48 -24.94 18.98
N LYS A 181 0.40 -24.49 18.32
CA LYS A 181 -0.12 -23.12 18.50
C LYS A 181 -0.58 -22.88 19.93
N SER A 182 -1.28 -23.84 20.53
CA SER A 182 -1.76 -23.72 21.91
C SER A 182 -0.60 -23.71 22.91
N LYS A 183 0.40 -24.59 22.73
CA LYS A 183 1.56 -24.69 23.64
C LYS A 183 2.47 -23.47 23.54
N VAL A 184 2.73 -22.96 22.33
CA VAL A 184 3.48 -21.73 22.14
C VAL A 184 2.72 -20.54 22.73
N PHE A 185 1.40 -20.46 22.58
CA PHE A 185 0.63 -19.34 23.14
C PHE A 185 0.75 -19.19 24.67
N GLU A 186 1.05 -20.27 25.41
CA GLU A 186 1.24 -20.19 26.87
C GLU A 186 2.39 -19.26 27.30
N TYR A 187 3.45 -19.12 26.50
CA TYR A 187 4.55 -18.21 26.85
C TYR A 187 4.06 -16.75 26.95
N ILE A 188 3.07 -16.37 26.12
CA ILE A 188 2.48 -15.02 26.12
C ILE A 188 1.78 -14.76 27.45
N LYS A 189 1.07 -15.75 27.99
CA LYS A 189 0.43 -15.65 29.31
C LYS A 189 1.46 -15.50 30.43
N VAL A 190 2.59 -16.21 30.35
CA VAL A 190 3.69 -16.06 31.33
C VAL A 190 4.31 -14.67 31.24
N MET A 191 4.54 -14.17 30.03
CA MET A 191 5.07 -12.82 29.80
C MET A 191 4.13 -11.71 30.27
N ALA A 192 2.82 -11.96 30.30
CA ALA A 192 1.81 -11.02 30.76
C ALA A 192 1.73 -10.89 32.29
N ARG A 193 2.31 -11.82 33.07
CA ARG A 193 2.15 -11.85 34.54
C ARG A 193 2.50 -10.54 35.25
N PRO A 194 3.62 -9.85 34.95
CA PRO A 194 3.93 -8.57 35.58
C PRO A 194 2.85 -7.51 35.31
N MET A 195 2.34 -7.46 34.08
CA MET A 195 1.26 -6.53 33.71
C MET A 195 -0.03 -6.84 34.46
N VAL A 196 -0.36 -8.12 34.66
CA VAL A 196 -1.54 -8.54 35.42
C VAL A 196 -1.40 -8.12 36.89
N LEU A 197 -0.21 -8.28 37.49
CA LEU A 197 0.03 -8.00 38.90
C LEU A 197 -0.03 -6.50 39.25
N TYR A 198 0.37 -5.61 38.34
CA TYR A 198 0.31 -4.16 38.61
C TYR A 198 -1.10 -3.57 38.65
N GLN A 199 -2.13 -4.29 38.15
CA GLN A 199 -3.60 -4.02 38.18
C GLN A 199 -4.15 -2.63 37.78
N ARG A 200 -3.38 -1.55 37.87
CA ARG A 200 -3.79 -0.16 37.61
C ARG A 200 -2.96 0.49 36.51
N ASP A 201 -1.74 0.02 36.27
CA ASP A 201 -0.84 0.58 35.25
C ASP A 201 -0.74 -0.38 34.06
N HIS A 202 -1.46 -0.06 32.98
CA HIS A 202 -1.40 -0.81 31.72
C HIS A 202 -1.36 0.19 30.58
N PRO A 203 -0.36 0.10 29.69
CA PRO A 203 -0.30 0.96 28.53
C PRO A 203 -1.40 0.57 27.53
N ILE A 204 -2.04 1.59 26.95
CA ILE A 204 -2.88 1.40 25.77
C ILE A 204 -1.96 1.06 24.60
N HIS A 205 -2.29 -0.03 23.89
CA HIS A 205 -1.52 -0.47 22.74
C HIS A 205 -2.27 -0.19 21.45
N TRP A 206 -1.62 0.50 20.51
CA TRP A 206 -2.09 0.71 19.14
C TRP A 206 -1.47 -0.33 18.21
N SER A 207 -2.31 -1.03 17.45
CA SER A 207 -1.80 -1.98 16.46
C SER A 207 -1.28 -1.26 15.21
N PRO A 208 -0.31 -1.86 14.49
CA PRO A 208 -0.05 -1.48 13.10
C PRO A 208 -1.32 -1.59 12.25
N VAL A 209 -1.32 -0.96 11.08
CA VAL A 209 -2.40 -1.09 10.10
C VAL A 209 -2.55 -2.55 9.69
N TYR A 210 -3.78 -3.05 9.70
CA TYR A 210 -4.13 -4.37 9.19
C TYR A 210 -5.47 -4.28 8.42
N ILE A 211 -5.77 -5.31 7.63
CA ILE A 211 -7.08 -5.42 6.98
C ILE A 211 -8.10 -6.05 7.92
N GLY A 212 -9.23 -5.37 8.13
CA GLY A 212 -10.36 -5.83 8.92
C GLY A 212 -11.68 -5.17 8.49
N GLY A 213 -12.81 -5.69 8.99
CA GLY A 213 -14.14 -5.14 8.73
C GLY A 213 -14.73 -5.50 7.35
N LYS A 214 -16.01 -5.16 7.15
CA LYS A 214 -16.71 -5.22 5.86
C LYS A 214 -16.58 -3.84 5.19
N SER A 215 -15.96 -3.75 4.01
CA SER A 215 -15.93 -2.51 3.24
C SER A 215 -17.34 -2.19 2.71
N SER A 216 -17.81 -0.95 2.91
CA SER A 216 -19.06 -0.45 2.31
C SER A 216 -18.85 0.39 1.05
N ARG A 217 -17.59 0.65 0.65
CA ARG A 217 -17.28 1.76 -0.28
C ARG A 217 -16.98 1.37 -1.72
N TYR A 218 -16.73 0.09 -2.00
CA TYR A 218 -16.51 -0.43 -3.36
C TYR A 218 -17.15 -1.81 -3.45
N GLY A 219 -17.83 -2.08 -4.56
CA GLY A 219 -18.66 -3.26 -4.75
C GLY A 219 -17.95 -4.60 -4.48
N LEU A 220 -18.80 -5.63 -4.32
CA LEU A 220 -18.53 -7.01 -3.90
C LEU A 220 -18.25 -7.16 -2.39
N GLU A 221 -19.24 -7.70 -1.68
CA GLU A 221 -19.12 -8.19 -0.31
C GLU A 221 -17.88 -9.10 -0.19
N GLY A 222 -16.80 -8.62 0.43
CA GLY A 222 -15.62 -9.47 0.69
C GLY A 222 -14.27 -8.78 0.78
N GLN A 223 -14.11 -7.53 0.34
CA GLN A 223 -12.84 -6.81 0.48
C GLN A 223 -12.77 -6.07 1.84
N GLY A 224 -11.78 -6.40 2.67
CA GLY A 224 -11.60 -5.77 3.98
C GLY A 224 -11.02 -4.35 3.91
N GLN A 225 -11.28 -3.53 4.93
CA GLN A 225 -10.83 -2.15 5.04
C GLN A 225 -9.51 -2.04 5.83
N LEU A 226 -8.71 -1.00 5.59
CA LEU A 226 -7.54 -0.72 6.45
C LEU A 226 -8.00 -0.15 7.79
N MET A 227 -7.57 -0.80 8.87
CA MET A 227 -7.95 -0.50 10.25
C MET A 227 -6.70 -0.48 11.15
N THR A 228 -6.79 0.24 12.26
CA THR A 228 -5.91 0.08 13.42
C THR A 228 -6.76 -0.18 14.67
N SER A 229 -6.30 -1.04 15.57
CA SER A 229 -7.02 -1.33 16.82
C SER A 229 -6.34 -0.64 17.99
N VAL A 230 -7.16 -0.02 18.84
CA VAL A 230 -6.77 0.37 20.19
C VAL A 230 -7.09 -0.79 21.12
N THR A 231 -6.10 -1.26 21.89
CA THR A 231 -6.25 -2.46 22.72
C THR A 231 -5.84 -2.23 24.17
N ALA A 232 -6.56 -2.88 25.08
CA ALA A 232 -6.28 -2.90 26.51
C ALA A 232 -6.52 -4.30 27.11
N PRO A 233 -5.67 -4.76 28.06
CA PRO A 233 -5.84 -6.06 28.69
C PRO A 233 -6.99 -6.07 29.72
N ILE A 234 -7.71 -7.18 29.80
CA ILE A 234 -8.69 -7.49 30.83
C ILE A 234 -8.05 -8.47 31.82
N LEU A 235 -7.98 -8.07 33.08
CA LEU A 235 -7.25 -8.78 34.12
C LEU A 235 -8.18 -9.45 35.13
N ASP A 236 -7.77 -10.61 35.64
CA ASP A 236 -8.43 -11.23 36.79
C ASP A 236 -8.04 -10.47 38.07
N ARG A 237 -9.05 -9.97 38.80
CA ARG A 237 -8.88 -9.22 40.06
C ARG A 237 -9.31 -10.01 41.28
N ARG A 238 -9.61 -11.31 41.13
CA ARG A 238 -10.01 -12.17 42.24
C ARG A 238 -8.81 -12.50 43.13
N ASP A 239 -9.02 -12.41 44.43
CA ASP A 239 -8.04 -12.86 45.42
C ASP A 239 -8.13 -14.38 45.56
N HIS A 240 -7.24 -15.09 44.88
CA HIS A 240 -7.13 -16.55 44.95
C HIS A 240 -6.25 -16.98 46.13
N THR A 241 -6.50 -18.15 46.71
CA THR A 241 -5.68 -18.74 47.79
C THR A 241 -4.27 -19.13 47.32
N GLU A 242 -4.13 -19.47 46.04
CA GLU A 242 -2.86 -19.55 45.33
C GLU A 242 -2.69 -18.30 44.48
N ARG A 243 -1.56 -17.59 44.64
CA ARG A 243 -1.25 -16.42 43.80
C ARG A 243 -1.17 -16.85 42.34
N SER A 244 -2.15 -16.44 41.55
CA SER A 244 -2.19 -16.65 40.10
C SER A 244 -2.38 -15.32 39.39
N ALA A 245 -1.61 -15.12 38.31
CA ALA A 245 -1.68 -13.93 37.48
C ALA A 245 -2.20 -14.34 36.09
N ASN A 246 -3.52 -14.36 35.95
CA ASN A 246 -4.19 -14.80 34.73
C ASN A 246 -4.71 -13.61 33.91
N LEU A 247 -4.30 -13.56 32.64
CA LEU A 247 -4.90 -12.68 31.64
C LEU A 247 -6.25 -13.27 31.21
N LEU A 248 -7.37 -12.57 31.48
CA LEU A 248 -8.70 -13.02 31.08
C LEU A 248 -8.93 -12.84 29.58
N GLY A 249 -8.41 -11.73 29.03
CA GLY A 249 -8.57 -11.41 27.61
C GLY A 249 -8.07 -10.01 27.29
N ILE A 250 -8.38 -9.55 26.09
CA ILE A 250 -8.04 -8.20 25.61
C ILE A 250 -9.28 -7.63 24.94
N VAL A 251 -9.60 -6.40 25.31
CA VAL A 251 -10.61 -5.61 24.60
C VAL A 251 -9.91 -4.76 23.54
N GLY A 252 -10.51 -4.72 22.35
CA GLY A 252 -10.05 -3.92 21.23
C GLY A 252 -11.19 -3.12 20.63
N THR A 253 -10.89 -1.93 20.12
CA THR A 253 -11.82 -1.18 19.26
C THR A 253 -11.08 -0.80 17.98
N ASP A 254 -11.70 -1.13 16.86
CA ASP A 254 -11.12 -0.91 15.54
C ASP A 254 -11.48 0.49 15.03
N VAL A 255 -10.47 1.19 14.52
CA VAL A 255 -10.57 2.52 13.95
C VAL A 255 -10.22 2.44 12.47
N PRO A 256 -11.18 2.67 11.56
CA PRO A 256 -10.90 2.76 10.14
C PRO A 256 -9.95 3.90 9.80
N ILE A 257 -8.96 3.63 8.94
CA ILE A 257 -7.96 4.64 8.56
C ILE A 257 -8.58 5.79 7.76
N ASP A 258 -9.61 5.53 6.96
CA ASP A 258 -10.37 6.57 6.24
C ASP A 258 -11.07 7.55 7.19
N GLN A 259 -11.54 7.09 8.35
CA GLN A 259 -12.16 7.95 9.35
C GLN A 259 -11.13 8.86 10.01
N ILE A 260 -9.90 8.39 10.20
CA ILE A 260 -8.76 9.20 10.64
C ILE A 260 -8.42 10.24 9.56
N GLN A 261 -8.33 9.85 8.29
CA GLN A 261 -8.06 10.76 7.18
C GLN A 261 -9.11 11.87 7.08
N LYS A 262 -10.39 11.57 7.29
CA LYS A 262 -11.47 12.57 7.31
C LYS A 262 -11.33 13.64 8.41
N LEU A 263 -10.51 13.43 9.44
CA LEU A 263 -10.23 14.44 10.46
C LEU A 263 -9.31 15.55 9.94
N VAL A 264 -8.54 15.28 8.89
CA VAL A 264 -7.68 16.26 8.23
C VAL A 264 -8.35 16.68 6.92
N PRO A 265 -9.08 17.82 6.89
CA PRO A 265 -9.82 18.24 5.70
C PRO A 265 -8.87 18.55 4.53
N PRO A 266 -8.90 17.79 3.43
CA PRO A 266 -7.96 17.98 2.31
C PRO A 266 -8.08 19.37 1.67
N TYR A 267 -9.30 19.90 1.61
CA TYR A 267 -9.57 21.21 1.01
C TYR A 267 -8.88 22.38 1.74
N LYS A 268 -8.53 22.23 3.03
CA LYS A 268 -7.78 23.25 3.80
C LYS A 268 -6.27 23.17 3.61
N LEU A 269 -5.75 21.97 3.32
CA LEU A 269 -4.34 21.79 2.95
C LEU A 269 -4.04 22.41 1.58
N GLY A 270 -5.09 22.57 0.76
CA GLY A 270 -4.99 23.08 -0.59
C GLY A 270 -4.50 22.02 -1.57
N ILE A 271 -4.41 22.41 -2.84
CA ILE A 271 -3.84 21.57 -3.88
C ILE A 271 -2.38 21.26 -3.57
N ASN A 272 -1.95 20.03 -3.86
CA ASN A 272 -0.57 19.56 -3.66
C ASN A 272 -0.08 19.53 -2.20
N GLY A 273 -0.86 20.03 -1.23
CA GLY A 273 -0.65 19.83 0.19
C GLY A 273 -1.23 18.49 0.64
N TYR A 274 -0.56 17.82 1.55
CA TYR A 274 -1.03 16.54 2.10
C TYR A 274 -0.59 16.35 3.54
N SER A 275 -1.30 15.47 4.22
CA SER A 275 -0.94 15.02 5.56
C SER A 275 -0.53 13.57 5.53
N PHE A 276 0.27 13.19 6.52
CA PHE A 276 0.68 11.82 6.75
C PHE A 276 0.88 11.58 8.23
N LEU A 277 0.79 10.32 8.63
CA LEU A 277 0.92 9.94 10.03
C LEU A 277 1.96 8.85 10.17
N VAL A 278 2.88 9.02 11.13
CA VAL A 278 4.02 8.14 11.36
C VAL A 278 3.96 7.59 12.78
N ASP A 279 4.31 6.32 12.96
CA ASP A 279 4.45 5.69 14.27
C ASP A 279 5.84 5.93 14.91
N ASN A 280 6.02 5.47 16.15
CA ASN A 280 7.29 5.54 16.87
C ASN A 280 8.43 4.67 16.26
N ASN A 281 8.14 3.91 15.20
CA ASN A 281 9.11 3.13 14.44
C ASN A 281 9.49 3.77 13.09
N GLY A 282 8.86 4.88 12.70
CA GLY A 282 9.03 5.50 11.38
C GLY A 282 8.11 4.92 10.29
N ARG A 283 7.21 4.01 10.64
CA ARG A 283 6.23 3.41 9.72
C ARG A 283 5.07 4.35 9.51
N VAL A 284 4.57 4.35 8.28
CA VAL A 284 3.47 5.20 7.87
C VAL A 284 2.14 4.52 8.16
N LEU A 285 1.25 5.18 8.92
CA LEU A 285 -0.14 4.75 9.09
C LEU A 285 -0.96 5.09 7.85
N TYR A 286 -0.81 6.30 7.32
CA TYR A 286 -1.34 6.70 6.02
C TYR A 286 -0.46 7.79 5.38
N HIS A 287 -0.41 7.77 4.06
CA HIS A 287 0.27 8.75 3.20
C HIS A 287 -0.34 8.64 1.78
N PRO A 288 -0.40 9.73 0.98
CA PRO A 288 -0.94 9.67 -0.38
C PRO A 288 -0.28 8.61 -1.28
N ASP A 289 1.04 8.48 -1.19
CA ASP A 289 1.83 7.51 -1.97
C ASP A 289 1.92 6.10 -1.32
N LEU A 290 1.20 5.84 -0.23
CA LEU A 290 1.09 4.48 0.32
C LEU A 290 0.15 3.66 -0.57
N ARG A 291 0.68 2.61 -1.22
CA ARG A 291 -0.05 1.75 -2.18
C ARG A 291 -0.19 0.33 -1.64
N PRO A 292 -1.18 0.07 -0.77
CA PRO A 292 -1.37 -1.21 -0.09
C PRO A 292 -1.89 -2.32 -1.01
N LEU A 293 -2.60 -1.97 -2.09
CA LEU A 293 -3.20 -2.89 -3.05
C LEU A 293 -2.39 -2.97 -4.35
N TYR A 294 -2.44 -4.13 -5.01
CA TYR A 294 -1.95 -4.37 -6.36
C TYR A 294 -3.01 -5.20 -7.10
N GLU A 295 -3.62 -4.65 -8.17
CA GLU A 295 -4.70 -5.33 -8.92
C GLU A 295 -5.75 -5.92 -7.96
N GLU A 296 -6.19 -5.11 -6.98
CA GLU A 296 -7.15 -5.48 -5.91
C GLU A 296 -6.65 -6.49 -4.86
N THR A 297 -5.43 -7.02 -5.02
CA THR A 297 -4.82 -7.92 -4.03
C THR A 297 -3.92 -7.17 -3.05
N LEU A 298 -4.02 -7.51 -1.76
CA LEU A 298 -3.21 -6.90 -0.73
C LEU A 298 -1.73 -7.27 -0.88
N LYS A 299 -0.87 -6.26 -1.04
CA LYS A 299 0.58 -6.47 -1.01
C LYS A 299 1.00 -6.86 0.39
N ARG A 300 1.85 -7.87 0.59
CA ARG A 300 2.29 -8.27 1.95
C ARG A 300 3.10 -7.20 2.70
N LYS A 301 3.78 -6.30 2.00
CA LYS A 301 4.68 -5.27 2.55
C LYS A 301 3.95 -4.05 3.13
N TYR A 302 2.63 -3.93 2.97
CA TYR A 302 1.87 -2.76 3.44
C TYR A 302 2.02 -2.47 4.96
N LEU A 303 2.31 -3.46 5.81
CA LEU A 303 2.49 -3.28 7.26
C LEU A 303 3.84 -2.65 7.66
N SER A 304 4.82 -2.60 6.76
CA SER A 304 6.22 -2.28 7.06
C SER A 304 6.78 -1.13 6.23
N VAL A 305 5.93 -0.36 5.54
CA VAL A 305 6.36 0.80 4.76
C VAL A 305 6.79 1.94 5.69
N ASP A 306 8.05 2.36 5.57
CA ASP A 306 8.66 3.46 6.32
C ASP A 306 8.49 4.80 5.57
N LEU A 307 8.57 5.93 6.30
CA LEU A 307 8.51 7.27 5.72
C LEU A 307 9.55 7.46 4.61
N SER A 308 10.76 6.92 4.80
CA SER A 308 11.85 7.00 3.81
C SER A 308 11.61 6.24 2.49
N GLU A 309 10.55 5.43 2.43
CA GLU A 309 10.17 4.67 1.23
C GLU A 309 9.04 5.33 0.43
N VAL A 310 8.33 6.29 1.03
CA VAL A 310 7.26 7.05 0.38
C VAL A 310 7.73 8.46 0.03
N GLU A 311 8.50 9.09 0.91
CA GLU A 311 9.06 10.43 0.68
C GLU A 311 10.41 10.30 -0.02
N LEU A 312 10.46 10.64 -1.31
CA LEU A 312 11.67 10.53 -2.11
C LEU A 312 12.39 11.87 -2.20
N SER A 313 13.42 12.08 -1.38
CA SER A 313 14.20 13.32 -1.43
C SER A 313 14.94 13.49 -2.78
N GLU A 314 15.16 14.73 -3.21
CA GLU A 314 15.89 15.02 -4.44
C GLU A 314 17.32 14.45 -4.42
N PHE A 315 17.99 14.53 -3.26
CA PHE A 315 19.42 14.28 -3.09
C PHE A 315 19.77 12.86 -2.59
N ASP A 316 18.81 11.96 -2.37
CA ASP A 316 19.01 10.56 -1.93
C ASP A 316 19.59 9.62 -3.02
N GLY A 317 20.49 10.12 -3.87
CA GLY A 317 21.18 9.30 -4.88
C GLY A 317 22.11 8.26 -4.24
N PRO A 318 22.46 7.18 -4.95
CA PRO A 318 23.23 6.03 -4.44
C PRO A 318 24.66 6.33 -3.97
N MET A 319 25.11 7.59 -4.05
CA MET A 319 26.46 8.03 -3.68
C MET A 319 26.55 8.85 -2.38
N HIS A 320 25.42 9.15 -1.70
CA HIS A 320 25.47 9.93 -0.47
C HIS A 320 25.41 9.07 0.79
N SER A 321 26.28 9.39 1.74
CA SER A 321 26.39 8.71 3.03
C SER A 321 25.07 8.83 3.81
N LEU A 322 24.63 7.71 4.36
CA LEU A 322 23.37 7.52 5.10
C LEU A 322 23.18 8.41 6.34
N ASN A 323 24.07 9.36 6.62
CA ASN A 323 24.17 9.95 7.95
C ASN A 323 23.62 11.37 8.11
N ASN A 324 23.21 12.11 7.08
CA ASN A 324 22.64 13.46 7.23
C ASN A 324 21.73 13.82 6.04
N SER A 325 20.55 13.21 5.93
CA SER A 325 19.50 13.65 5.00
C SER A 325 18.43 14.35 5.82
N LEU A 326 17.97 15.55 5.38
CA LEU A 326 16.88 16.29 6.04
C LEU A 326 15.62 15.44 6.25
N LEU A 327 15.40 14.46 5.38
CA LEU A 327 14.32 13.48 5.51
C LEU A 327 14.53 12.53 6.70
N LEU A 328 15.77 12.08 6.94
CA LEU A 328 16.09 11.24 8.09
C LEU A 328 16.03 12.04 9.40
N ASP A 329 16.36 13.32 9.36
CA ASP A 329 16.22 14.24 10.51
C ASP A 329 14.74 14.46 10.84
N LEU A 330 13.90 14.78 9.83
CA LEU A 330 12.45 14.84 9.96
C LEU A 330 11.89 13.56 10.59
N ARG A 331 12.29 12.41 10.02
CA ARG A 331 11.88 11.09 10.51
C ARG A 331 12.30 10.89 11.97
N HIS A 332 13.52 11.26 12.32
CA HIS A 332 14.06 11.14 13.68
C HIS A 332 13.26 12.00 14.68
N ASP A 333 12.99 13.26 14.35
CA ASP A 333 12.25 14.18 15.21
C ASP A 333 10.78 13.79 15.37
N MET A 334 10.14 13.30 14.31
CA MET A 334 8.78 12.75 14.38
C MET A 334 8.71 11.50 15.27
N ILE A 335 9.72 10.63 15.21
CA ILE A 335 9.83 9.44 16.08
C ILE A 335 10.07 9.83 17.54
N ASP A 336 10.92 10.83 17.78
CA ASP A 336 11.15 11.42 19.10
C ASP A 336 9.94 12.21 19.62
N GLN A 337 8.87 12.34 18.81
CA GLN A 337 7.65 13.09 19.14
C GLN A 337 7.94 14.55 19.48
N LYS A 338 8.84 15.18 18.71
CA LYS A 338 9.09 16.63 18.79
C LYS A 338 8.11 17.38 17.89
N GLU A 339 7.86 18.63 18.24
CA GLU A 339 7.18 19.58 17.36
C GLU A 339 8.23 20.42 16.64
N GLY A 340 8.05 20.62 15.34
CA GLY A 340 9.00 21.37 14.54
C GLY A 340 8.56 21.58 13.10
N GLU A 341 9.43 22.27 12.37
CA GLU A 341 9.28 22.55 10.95
C GLU A 341 10.60 22.28 10.22
N THR A 342 10.52 21.86 8.97
CA THR A 342 11.68 21.67 8.08
C THR A 342 11.25 21.84 6.64
N GLU A 343 12.21 22.05 5.74
CA GLU A 343 11.94 22.24 4.32
C GLU A 343 12.95 21.49 3.47
N PHE A 344 12.46 20.78 2.44
CA PHE A 344 13.31 20.16 1.43
C PHE A 344 12.54 19.83 0.15
N SER A 345 13.29 19.56 -0.92
CA SER A 345 12.75 19.15 -2.21
C SER A 345 12.54 17.64 -2.30
N VAL A 346 11.36 17.23 -2.77
CA VAL A 346 10.99 15.83 -3.01
C VAL A 346 10.60 15.58 -4.46
N LYS A 347 10.83 14.35 -4.90
CA LYS A 347 10.45 13.83 -6.23
C LYS A 347 9.04 13.26 -6.14
N ILE A 348 8.09 13.92 -6.78
CA ILE A 348 6.70 13.46 -6.86
C ILE A 348 6.48 12.75 -8.18
N GLN A 349 5.85 11.60 -8.11
CA GLN A 349 5.53 10.76 -9.25
C GLN A 349 4.06 10.96 -9.66
N TYR A 350 3.80 10.95 -10.96
CA TYR A 350 2.44 10.99 -11.50
C TYR A 350 2.24 9.87 -12.52
N ASP A 351 0.97 9.55 -12.79
CA ASP A 351 0.53 8.64 -13.84
C ASP A 351 1.27 7.28 -13.80
N ASP A 352 1.25 6.62 -12.64
CA ASP A 352 1.91 5.32 -12.42
C ASP A 352 3.42 5.33 -12.75
N MET A 353 4.13 6.35 -12.27
CA MET A 353 5.59 6.52 -12.45
C MET A 353 6.02 6.81 -13.89
N LYS A 354 5.14 7.37 -14.72
CA LYS A 354 5.48 7.82 -16.07
C LYS A 354 6.02 9.24 -16.12
N ARG A 355 5.63 10.08 -15.14
CA ARG A 355 6.07 11.48 -15.03
C ARG A 355 6.62 11.75 -13.64
N VAL A 356 7.52 12.72 -13.56
CA VAL A 356 8.09 13.20 -12.30
C VAL A 356 8.08 14.72 -12.27
N SER A 357 7.85 15.27 -11.08
CA SER A 357 8.06 16.67 -10.74
C SER A 357 8.90 16.76 -9.48
N ILE A 358 9.68 17.82 -9.34
CA ILE A 358 10.43 18.11 -8.11
C ILE A 358 9.75 19.29 -7.46
N ARG A 359 9.32 19.12 -6.20
CA ARG A 359 8.65 20.18 -5.45
C ARG A 359 9.30 20.36 -4.10
N ARG A 360 9.49 21.62 -3.71
CA ARG A 360 9.91 22.02 -2.37
C ARG A 360 8.66 22.11 -1.48
N HIS A 361 8.69 21.41 -0.36
CA HIS A 361 7.64 21.46 0.65
C HIS A 361 8.17 21.99 1.97
N ASN A 362 7.31 22.71 2.66
CA ASN A 362 7.43 23.03 4.06
C ASN A 362 6.71 21.93 4.84
N TYR A 363 7.48 21.17 5.62
CA TYR A 363 6.99 20.13 6.49
C TYR A 363 6.76 20.69 7.89
N PHE A 364 5.55 20.51 8.42
CA PHE A 364 5.20 20.80 9.80
C PHE A 364 4.84 19.51 10.49
N TYR A 365 5.38 19.25 11.67
CA TYR A 365 5.11 18.02 12.38
C TYR A 365 4.91 18.24 13.87
N LYS A 366 3.98 17.48 14.45
CA LYS A 366 3.61 17.55 15.86
C LYS A 366 3.18 16.18 16.38
N PRO A 367 3.53 15.81 17.63
CA PRO A 367 3.04 14.58 18.22
C PRO A 367 1.54 14.67 18.54
N ILE A 368 0.85 13.54 18.42
CA ILE A 368 -0.51 13.39 18.94
C ILE A 368 -0.40 12.89 20.37
N GLU A 369 -0.82 13.73 21.32
CA GLU A 369 -0.77 13.44 22.75
C GLU A 369 -1.40 12.07 23.09
N GLU A 370 -0.81 11.35 24.05
CA GLU A 370 -1.25 10.03 24.51
C GLU A 370 -1.27 8.91 23.46
N THR A 371 -0.68 9.13 22.28
CA THR A 371 -0.57 8.10 21.23
C THR A 371 0.89 7.92 20.77
N PRO A 372 1.24 6.80 20.10
CA PRO A 372 2.55 6.61 19.51
C PRO A 372 2.73 7.36 18.17
N PHE A 373 1.75 8.17 17.75
CA PHE A 373 1.73 8.76 16.42
C PHE A 373 2.17 10.22 16.41
N SER A 374 2.82 10.60 15.33
CA SER A 374 3.13 11.99 14.99
C SER A 374 2.49 12.35 13.66
N LEU A 375 1.82 13.50 13.62
CA LEU A 375 1.18 14.06 12.43
C LEU A 375 2.20 14.92 11.69
N GLY A 376 2.40 14.64 10.41
CA GLY A 376 3.14 15.48 9.48
C GLY A 376 2.20 16.12 8.46
N LEU A 377 2.48 17.37 8.11
CA LEU A 377 1.83 18.14 7.06
C LEU A 377 2.91 18.60 6.09
N ALA A 378 2.74 18.31 4.81
CA ALA A 378 3.61 18.80 3.75
C ALA A 378 2.83 19.83 2.93
N LEU A 379 3.26 21.09 2.96
CA LEU A 379 2.65 22.18 2.21
C LEU A 379 3.61 22.68 1.12
N PRO A 380 3.14 22.85 -0.13
CA PRO A 380 3.99 23.31 -1.21
C PRO A 380 4.43 24.77 -1.00
N GLU A 381 5.72 25.03 -1.20
CA GLU A 381 6.27 26.38 -1.07
C GLU A 381 5.67 27.33 -2.12
N GLY A 382 5.42 28.59 -1.74
CA GLY A 382 4.95 29.65 -2.62
C GLY A 382 3.44 29.81 -2.72
N TYR A 383 2.65 28.72 -2.62
CA TYR A 383 1.19 28.80 -2.72
C TYR A 383 0.40 27.94 -1.72
N GLY A 384 1.05 27.03 -0.97
CA GLY A 384 0.39 26.17 0.01
C GLY A 384 0.12 26.82 1.37
N MET A 385 0.77 27.95 1.66
CA MET A 385 0.67 28.64 2.97
C MET A 385 -0.57 29.53 3.10
N PHE A 386 -1.26 29.82 2.00
CA PHE A 386 -2.40 30.72 1.96
C PHE A 386 -3.58 30.05 1.28
N GLU A 387 -4.78 30.26 1.82
CA GLU A 387 -6.04 29.86 1.19
C GLU A 387 -6.81 31.08 0.67
N VAL A 388 -7.55 30.89 -0.41
CA VAL A 388 -8.50 31.91 -0.88
C VAL A 388 -9.74 31.83 0.00
N HIS A 389 -9.97 32.84 0.84
CA HIS A 389 -11.20 32.90 1.65
C HIS A 389 -12.30 33.65 0.90
N ALA A 390 -13.16 32.91 0.18
CA ALA A 390 -14.34 33.46 -0.47
C ALA A 390 -15.59 32.64 -0.11
N GLU A 391 -16.52 33.26 0.62
CA GLU A 391 -17.71 32.62 1.17
C GLU A 391 -18.95 33.45 0.84
N GLN A 392 -20.04 32.79 0.47
CA GLN A 392 -21.35 33.42 0.29
C GLN A 392 -22.30 32.99 1.41
N GLU A 393 -22.85 33.95 2.14
CA GLU A 393 -23.83 33.64 3.18
C GLU A 393 -25.14 33.11 2.57
N ILE A 394 -25.61 31.97 3.08
CA ILE A 394 -26.79 31.24 2.57
C ILE A 394 -28.10 31.72 3.22
N ARG A 395 -28.08 32.02 4.52
CA ARG A 395 -29.30 32.34 5.30
C ARG A 395 -29.94 33.66 4.88
N HIS A 396 -29.13 34.69 4.69
CA HIS A 396 -29.58 36.03 4.29
C HIS A 396 -29.35 36.31 2.80
N ALA A 397 -29.17 35.25 2.00
CA ALA A 397 -29.02 35.38 0.56
C ALA A 397 -30.32 35.96 -0.05
N LYS A 398 -30.19 37.05 -0.81
CA LYS A 398 -31.32 37.66 -1.53
C LYS A 398 -31.87 36.75 -2.64
N VAL A 399 -31.05 35.84 -3.15
CA VAL A 399 -31.35 34.89 -4.20
C VAL A 399 -31.30 33.49 -3.61
N ASN A 400 -32.23 32.62 -4.03
CA ASN A 400 -32.21 31.23 -3.62
C ASN A 400 -30.96 30.54 -4.18
N VAL A 401 -30.04 30.13 -3.30
CA VAL A 401 -28.72 29.58 -3.66
C VAL A 401 -28.81 28.29 -4.46
N THR A 402 -29.92 27.54 -4.37
CA THR A 402 -30.12 26.32 -5.16
C THR A 402 -30.27 26.62 -6.66
N GLN A 403 -30.55 27.88 -7.04
CA GLN A 403 -30.62 28.27 -8.44
C GLN A 403 -29.27 28.15 -9.16
N TYR A 404 -28.16 28.26 -8.44
CA TYR A 404 -26.82 28.09 -9.01
C TYR A 404 -26.50 26.63 -9.34
N PHE A 405 -27.28 25.67 -8.85
CA PHE A 405 -27.06 24.23 -9.05
C PHE A 405 -28.14 23.60 -9.96
N LYS A 406 -28.75 24.39 -10.85
CA LYS A 406 -29.74 23.90 -11.81
C LYS A 406 -29.09 23.18 -12.99
N GLY A 407 -29.60 22.00 -13.31
CA GLY A 407 -29.09 21.13 -14.38
C GLY A 407 -28.08 20.10 -13.87
N ASP A 408 -27.63 19.23 -14.77
CA ASP A 408 -26.85 18.02 -14.41
C ASP A 408 -25.34 18.17 -14.70
N ARG A 409 -24.92 19.30 -15.28
CA ARG A 409 -23.53 19.55 -15.73
C ARG A 409 -22.62 20.09 -14.62
N TRP A 410 -22.75 19.54 -13.43
CA TRP A 410 -21.86 19.83 -12.32
C TRP A 410 -21.68 18.60 -11.42
N LYS A 411 -20.51 18.50 -10.80
CA LYS A 411 -20.20 17.48 -9.79
C LYS A 411 -19.46 18.10 -8.62
N VAL A 412 -19.54 17.44 -7.47
CA VAL A 412 -18.78 17.83 -6.26
C VAL A 412 -17.83 16.72 -5.83
N HIS A 413 -16.81 17.09 -5.06
CA HIS A 413 -15.82 16.13 -4.60
C HIS A 413 -16.45 15.06 -3.69
N PRO A 414 -16.40 13.75 -4.04
CA PRO A 414 -17.16 12.71 -3.34
C PRO A 414 -16.61 12.37 -1.95
N ASP A 415 -15.32 12.59 -1.70
CA ASP A 415 -14.69 12.28 -0.40
C ASP A 415 -14.79 13.41 0.63
N TRP A 416 -15.20 14.61 0.21
CA TRP A 416 -15.25 15.77 1.11
C TRP A 416 -16.54 15.79 1.90
N THR A 417 -16.44 16.10 3.18
CA THR A 417 -17.60 16.15 4.08
C THR A 417 -18.14 17.57 4.15
N TYR A 418 -18.97 17.94 3.16
CA TYR A 418 -19.73 19.19 3.20
C TYR A 418 -20.68 19.18 4.39
N CYS A 419 -21.68 18.30 4.35
CA CYS A 419 -22.60 18.04 5.46
C CYS A 419 -23.03 16.57 5.46
N GLU A 420 -23.14 15.95 6.62
CA GLU A 420 -23.40 14.52 6.82
C GLU A 420 -24.20 14.29 8.12
N TYR A 421 -25.05 13.27 8.15
CA TYR A 421 -25.73 12.83 9.37
C TYR A 421 -24.82 11.86 10.17
N TYR A 422 -24.83 11.92 11.50
CA TYR A 422 -23.91 11.10 12.33
C TYR A 422 -24.23 9.61 12.30
N PHE A 423 -25.50 9.29 12.25
CA PHE A 423 -25.97 7.93 12.06
C PHE A 423 -26.36 7.80 10.60
N GLU A 424 -26.20 6.60 10.04
CA GLU A 424 -26.95 6.20 8.84
C GLU A 424 -28.44 6.29 9.19
N SER A 425 -28.97 7.51 9.12
CA SER A 425 -30.39 7.75 9.07
C SER A 425 -30.92 7.00 7.85
N GLU A 426 -32.16 6.53 7.90
CA GLU A 426 -32.88 5.90 6.77
C GLU A 426 -32.85 6.74 5.46
N LYS A 427 -32.40 8.00 5.52
CA LYS A 427 -32.11 8.88 4.38
C LYS A 427 -30.75 8.56 3.76
N TRP A 428 -30.71 7.52 2.93
CA TRP A 428 -29.62 7.27 2.01
C TRP A 428 -29.69 8.24 0.82
N PHE A 429 -28.55 8.77 0.40
CA PHE A 429 -28.44 9.64 -0.79
C PHE A 429 -27.71 8.85 -1.88
N GLY A 430 -28.27 8.84 -3.10
CA GLY A 430 -27.66 8.13 -4.23
C GLY A 430 -26.36 8.79 -4.71
N THR A 431 -26.26 10.11 -4.56
CA THR A 431 -25.09 10.90 -4.97
C THR A 431 -24.68 11.97 -3.94
N PRO A 432 -23.39 12.37 -3.89
CA PRO A 432 -22.94 13.51 -3.08
C PRO A 432 -23.67 14.83 -3.41
N GLU A 433 -24.04 15.02 -4.68
CA GLU A 433 -24.74 16.20 -5.18
C GLU A 433 -26.14 16.34 -4.55
N GLU A 434 -26.90 15.24 -4.51
CA GLU A 434 -28.21 15.19 -3.84
C GLU A 434 -28.11 15.55 -2.36
N ARG A 435 -27.06 15.03 -1.69
CA ARG A 435 -26.80 15.33 -0.28
C ARG A 435 -26.54 16.82 -0.08
N VAL A 436 -25.69 17.43 -0.91
CA VAL A 436 -25.40 18.87 -0.86
C VAL A 436 -26.68 19.68 -1.06
N LEU A 437 -27.48 19.36 -2.09
CA LEU A 437 -28.74 20.04 -2.37
C LEU A 437 -29.72 19.94 -1.18
N HIS A 438 -29.84 18.76 -0.57
CA HIS A 438 -30.67 18.55 0.61
C HIS A 438 -30.27 19.50 1.75
N PHE A 439 -28.97 19.61 2.06
CA PHE A 439 -28.49 20.50 3.12
C PHE A 439 -28.55 21.99 2.75
N LEU A 440 -28.41 22.36 1.48
CA LEU A 440 -28.61 23.74 1.03
C LEU A 440 -30.06 24.22 1.25
N VAL A 441 -31.05 23.36 0.97
CA VAL A 441 -32.47 23.65 1.24
C VAL A 441 -32.71 23.82 2.75
N GLN A 442 -32.14 22.93 3.57
CA GLN A 442 -32.27 23.02 5.03
C GLN A 442 -31.57 24.25 5.61
N ALA A 443 -30.41 24.63 5.06
CA ALA A 443 -29.63 25.77 5.53
C ALA A 443 -30.33 27.14 5.29
N HIS A 444 -31.30 27.18 4.38
CA HIS A 444 -32.13 28.37 4.15
C HIS A 444 -33.21 28.56 5.24
N ASN A 445 -33.58 27.50 5.97
CA ASN A 445 -34.64 27.57 6.98
C ASN A 445 -34.22 28.40 8.21
N PRO A 446 -35.11 29.24 8.78
CA PRO A 446 -34.77 30.16 9.87
C PRO A 446 -34.35 29.47 11.19
N GLY A 447 -34.69 28.19 11.36
CA GLY A 447 -34.30 27.36 12.51
C GLY A 447 -32.96 26.62 12.35
N TRP A 448 -32.26 26.79 11.23
CA TRP A 448 -30.99 26.10 10.94
C TRP A 448 -29.88 26.51 11.90
N LYS A 449 -29.07 25.53 12.34
CA LYS A 449 -27.90 25.75 13.21
C LYS A 449 -26.67 25.09 12.60
N TRP A 450 -25.63 25.88 12.37
CA TRP A 450 -24.34 25.36 11.91
C TRP A 450 -23.68 24.54 13.03
N ARG A 451 -23.66 23.21 12.88
CA ARG A 451 -22.96 22.28 13.78
C ARG A 451 -21.61 21.91 13.18
N SER A 452 -20.63 22.80 13.33
CA SER A 452 -19.29 22.69 12.74
C SER A 452 -18.28 21.88 13.57
N MET A 453 -18.62 21.51 14.81
CA MET A 453 -17.79 20.63 15.62
C MET A 453 -18.34 19.22 15.57
N ARG A 454 -17.51 18.25 15.16
CA ARG A 454 -17.73 16.86 15.58
C ARG A 454 -17.84 16.86 17.11
N PRO A 455 -18.87 16.28 17.72
CA PRO A 455 -18.99 16.26 19.16
C PRO A 455 -17.69 15.67 19.71
N LYS A 456 -17.00 16.45 20.54
CA LYS A 456 -15.87 15.92 21.30
C LYS A 456 -16.40 14.69 22.05
N SER A 457 -15.66 13.59 21.98
CA SER A 457 -15.93 12.44 22.83
C SER A 457 -16.19 12.94 24.26
N PRO A 458 -17.29 12.54 24.91
CA PRO A 458 -17.63 13.04 26.22
C PRO A 458 -16.42 12.81 27.12
N SER A 459 -15.86 13.89 27.66
CA SER A 459 -14.80 13.78 28.65
C SER A 459 -15.31 12.91 29.81
N SER A 460 -14.44 12.14 30.44
CA SER A 460 -14.81 11.17 31.48
C SER A 460 -15.56 11.78 32.68
N HIS A 461 -15.65 13.11 32.76
CA HIS A 461 -16.36 13.87 33.77
C HIS A 461 -17.77 14.34 33.37
N GLN A 462 -18.26 14.05 32.16
CA GLN A 462 -19.63 14.35 31.76
C GLN A 462 -20.51 13.11 31.85
N LYS A 463 -21.63 13.23 32.58
CA LYS A 463 -22.70 12.22 32.64
C LYS A 463 -23.02 11.72 31.23
N PRO A 464 -23.32 10.42 31.04
CA PRO A 464 -23.67 9.89 29.72
C PRO A 464 -24.77 10.76 29.13
N ALA A 465 -24.44 11.41 28.02
CA ALA A 465 -25.36 12.28 27.32
C ALA A 465 -26.63 11.48 27.01
N SER A 466 -27.79 12.13 27.20
CA SER A 466 -29.09 11.66 26.72
C SER A 466 -28.94 11.05 25.33
N LYS A 467 -29.70 9.97 25.03
CA LYS A 467 -29.74 9.29 23.72
C LYS A 467 -29.41 10.27 22.58
N PRO A 468 -28.39 9.99 21.76
CA PRO A 468 -28.02 10.90 20.69
C PRO A 468 -29.24 11.14 19.80
N ASP A 469 -29.52 12.42 19.52
CA ASP A 469 -30.59 12.84 18.64
C ASP A 469 -30.38 12.18 17.26
N ARG A 470 -31.40 11.44 16.79
CA ARG A 470 -31.33 10.70 15.51
C ARG A 470 -31.08 11.63 14.33
N ASP A 471 -31.42 12.91 14.46
CA ASP A 471 -31.19 13.95 13.47
C ASP A 471 -29.91 14.78 13.73
N SER A 472 -28.96 14.25 14.48
CA SER A 472 -27.67 14.91 14.64
C SER A 472 -26.90 14.91 13.30
N TYR A 473 -26.45 16.09 12.88
CA TYR A 473 -25.65 16.30 11.66
C TYR A 473 -24.37 17.08 11.94
N TYR A 474 -23.37 16.84 11.10
CA TYR A 474 -22.15 17.63 10.94
C TYR A 474 -22.25 18.43 9.64
N CYS A 475 -21.89 19.70 9.65
CA CYS A 475 -21.91 20.52 8.44
C CYS A 475 -20.82 21.59 8.51
N ASP A 476 -19.89 21.52 7.57
CA ASP A 476 -18.79 22.47 7.44
C ASP A 476 -19.29 23.74 6.76
N LYS A 477 -19.48 24.79 7.58
CA LYS A 477 -20.00 26.07 7.13
C LYS A 477 -19.12 26.70 6.05
N GLY A 478 -17.80 26.71 6.25
CA GLY A 478 -16.89 27.44 5.37
C GLY A 478 -16.77 26.78 4.00
N LEU A 479 -16.70 25.44 3.98
CA LEU A 479 -16.68 24.68 2.73
C LEU A 479 -17.99 24.84 1.95
N LEU A 480 -19.15 24.70 2.61
CA LEU A 480 -20.44 24.82 1.92
C LEU A 480 -20.68 26.25 1.40
N GLN A 481 -20.30 27.27 2.15
CA GLN A 481 -20.41 28.67 1.70
C GLN A 481 -19.42 29.01 0.58
N SER A 482 -18.22 28.41 0.59
CA SER A 482 -17.26 28.51 -0.51
C SER A 482 -17.81 27.84 -1.78
N LEU A 483 -18.47 26.68 -1.65
CA LEU A 483 -19.10 25.99 -2.78
C LEU A 483 -20.19 26.84 -3.43
N VAL A 484 -21.03 27.49 -2.63
CA VAL A 484 -22.08 28.40 -3.14
C VAL A 484 -21.45 29.62 -3.83
N PHE A 485 -20.38 30.18 -3.27
CA PHE A 485 -19.65 31.29 -3.89
C PHE A 485 -19.07 30.89 -5.25
N ASP A 486 -18.39 29.75 -5.33
CA ASP A 486 -17.80 29.26 -6.58
C ASP A 486 -18.89 28.94 -7.63
N ALA A 487 -20.03 28.39 -7.20
CA ALA A 487 -21.18 28.13 -8.06
C ALA A 487 -21.79 29.42 -8.65
N TRP A 488 -21.81 30.50 -7.86
CA TRP A 488 -22.21 31.84 -8.31
C TRP A 488 -21.17 32.44 -9.26
N ALA A 489 -19.88 32.40 -8.91
CA ALA A 489 -18.80 32.95 -9.72
C ALA A 489 -18.68 32.27 -11.10
N THR A 490 -19.09 31.01 -11.19
CA THR A 490 -19.08 30.22 -12.43
C THR A 490 -20.46 30.14 -13.12
N GLU A 491 -21.46 30.92 -12.68
CA GLU A 491 -22.82 30.89 -13.25
C GLU A 491 -22.86 31.32 -14.72
N ASP A 492 -22.05 32.32 -15.10
CA ASP A 492 -21.97 32.83 -16.47
C ASP A 492 -21.39 31.78 -17.46
N PHE A 493 -20.69 30.77 -16.97
CA PHE A 493 -20.19 29.65 -17.78
C PHE A 493 -21.34 28.82 -18.37
N ASP A 494 -22.46 28.71 -17.65
CA ASP A 494 -23.64 27.98 -18.12
C ASP A 494 -24.58 28.83 -18.99
N LYS A 495 -24.54 30.16 -18.85
CA LYS A 495 -25.60 31.07 -19.37
C LYS A 495 -25.31 31.79 -20.69
N ARG A 496 -24.13 31.65 -21.32
CA ARG A 496 -23.79 32.47 -22.51
C ARG A 496 -23.39 31.66 -23.75
N SER A 497 -24.36 31.50 -24.66
CA SER A 497 -24.14 31.16 -26.08
C SER A 497 -24.51 32.30 -27.06
N GLU A 498 -25.13 33.42 -26.65
CA GLU A 498 -25.74 34.37 -27.62
C GLU A 498 -25.57 35.88 -27.38
N LYS A 499 -24.91 36.38 -26.31
CA LYS A 499 -24.76 37.84 -26.11
C LYS A 499 -23.32 38.34 -26.14
N SER A 500 -23.14 39.42 -26.90
CA SER A 500 -21.88 39.97 -27.42
C SER A 500 -20.86 40.38 -26.36
N MET A 501 -19.60 40.22 -26.72
CA MET A 501 -18.41 40.71 -26.03
C MET A 501 -18.49 42.23 -25.78
N GLN A 502 -18.68 42.64 -24.53
CA GLN A 502 -18.02 43.84 -24.04
C GLN A 502 -16.72 43.42 -23.37
N LYS A 503 -15.71 44.24 -23.64
CA LYS A 503 -14.31 44.07 -23.31
C LYS A 503 -14.12 44.39 -21.83
N GLU A 504 -13.95 43.37 -20.99
CA GLU A 504 -13.49 43.53 -19.61
C GLU A 504 -12.44 42.45 -19.29
N ASP A 505 -11.45 42.88 -18.49
CA ASP A 505 -10.14 42.28 -18.24
C ASP A 505 -10.15 40.98 -17.41
N ASN A 506 -11.12 40.10 -17.63
CA ASN A 506 -11.23 38.84 -16.90
C ASN A 506 -10.55 37.69 -17.67
N PRO A 507 -9.61 36.92 -17.10
CA PRO A 507 -8.94 35.81 -17.78
C PRO A 507 -9.92 34.72 -18.28
N ILE A 508 -11.05 34.55 -17.60
CA ILE A 508 -12.16 33.70 -18.06
C ILE A 508 -12.82 34.28 -19.33
N ALA A 509 -12.97 35.60 -19.40
CA ALA A 509 -13.48 36.29 -20.59
C ALA A 509 -12.48 36.24 -21.75
N ILE A 510 -11.17 36.24 -21.48
CA ILE A 510 -10.12 36.04 -22.48
C ILE A 510 -10.16 34.60 -23.02
N LEU A 511 -10.27 33.59 -22.16
CA LEU A 511 -10.41 32.19 -22.57
C LEU A 511 -11.67 31.98 -23.43
N MET A 512 -12.82 32.53 -22.99
CA MET A 512 -14.08 32.49 -23.72
C MET A 512 -14.02 33.30 -25.03
N ALA A 513 -13.34 34.45 -25.05
CA ALA A 513 -13.14 35.24 -26.27
C ALA A 513 -12.24 34.51 -27.29
N VAL A 514 -11.19 33.81 -26.85
CA VAL A 514 -10.32 32.99 -27.70
C VAL A 514 -11.08 31.78 -28.25
N LEU A 515 -11.86 31.08 -27.42
CA LEU A 515 -12.72 29.96 -27.79
C LEU A 515 -13.75 30.35 -28.87
N HIS A 516 -14.43 31.48 -28.70
CA HIS A 516 -15.57 31.86 -29.55
C HIS A 516 -15.20 32.68 -30.79
N SER A 517 -14.16 33.51 -30.76
CA SER A 517 -13.77 34.33 -31.93
C SER A 517 -12.83 33.62 -32.92
N LYS A 518 -12.05 32.63 -32.45
CA LYS A 518 -11.04 31.93 -33.26
C LYS A 518 -11.02 30.40 -33.11
N GLY A 519 -11.54 29.85 -32.02
CA GLY A 519 -11.43 28.43 -31.66
C GLY A 519 -12.44 27.48 -32.32
N LYS A 520 -13.74 27.81 -32.25
CA LYS A 520 -14.84 26.93 -32.70
C LYS A 520 -14.73 26.45 -34.16
N GLY A 521 -14.20 27.29 -35.06
CA GLY A 521 -14.02 26.93 -36.48
C GLY A 521 -12.64 26.40 -36.86
N ARG A 522 -11.58 26.63 -36.05
CA ARG A 522 -10.18 26.41 -36.48
C ARG A 522 -9.46 25.26 -35.77
N PHE A 523 -9.82 24.94 -34.52
CA PHE A 523 -9.08 23.99 -33.69
C PHE A 523 -9.89 22.79 -33.20
N GLY A 524 -11.17 22.67 -33.58
CA GLY A 524 -12.00 21.50 -33.23
C GLY A 524 -12.13 21.30 -31.72
N VAL A 525 -12.67 22.29 -31.01
CA VAL A 525 -12.89 22.23 -29.55
C VAL A 525 -14.02 21.24 -29.24
N ALA A 526 -13.72 20.20 -28.47
CA ALA A 526 -14.69 19.20 -28.04
C ALA A 526 -15.40 19.64 -26.75
N ARG A 527 -14.64 20.04 -25.73
CA ARG A 527 -15.16 20.32 -24.38
C ARG A 527 -14.40 21.46 -23.71
N SER A 528 -15.10 22.24 -22.89
CA SER A 528 -14.51 23.19 -21.94
C SER A 528 -14.97 22.85 -20.53
N PHE A 529 -14.11 23.00 -19.53
CA PHE A 529 -14.43 22.69 -18.14
C PHE A 529 -13.73 23.63 -17.16
N ILE A 530 -14.28 23.73 -15.96
CA ILE A 530 -13.74 24.49 -14.83
C ILE A 530 -13.87 23.66 -13.56
N ALA A 531 -12.77 23.57 -12.81
CA ALA A 531 -12.73 22.97 -11.49
C ALA A 531 -12.25 24.00 -10.48
N THR A 532 -12.95 24.12 -9.36
CA THR A 532 -12.66 25.14 -8.34
C THR A 532 -12.15 24.53 -7.04
N ARG A 533 -11.55 25.35 -6.19
CA ARG A 533 -11.01 24.96 -4.88
C ARG A 533 -12.05 24.37 -3.91
N SER A 534 -13.34 24.66 -4.07
CA SER A 534 -14.41 24.10 -3.23
C SER A 534 -14.84 22.69 -3.65
N GLY A 535 -14.20 22.12 -4.68
CA GLY A 535 -14.50 20.78 -5.18
C GLY A 535 -15.59 20.77 -6.25
N LEU A 536 -16.04 21.93 -6.74
CA LEU A 536 -17.00 22.05 -7.84
C LEU A 536 -16.31 21.81 -9.20
N LEU A 537 -16.85 20.89 -9.98
CA LEU A 537 -16.51 20.69 -11.39
C LEU A 537 -17.72 21.07 -12.25
N ARG A 538 -17.53 21.91 -13.28
CA ARG A 538 -18.51 22.20 -14.33
C ARG A 538 -17.91 21.98 -15.71
N TRP A 539 -18.72 21.55 -16.66
CA TRP A 539 -18.27 21.34 -18.04
C TRP A 539 -19.35 21.70 -19.06
N HIS A 540 -18.89 21.96 -20.28
CA HIS A 540 -19.71 22.25 -21.44
C HIS A 540 -19.13 21.53 -22.66
N ASP A 541 -19.98 20.74 -23.30
CA ASP A 541 -19.68 20.07 -24.56
C ASP A 541 -20.05 20.98 -25.73
N HIS A 542 -19.09 21.26 -26.61
CA HIS A 542 -19.29 22.15 -27.77
C HIS A 542 -19.76 21.39 -29.01
N GLN A 543 -19.78 20.06 -28.96
CA GLN A 543 -20.16 19.20 -30.08
C GLN A 543 -21.49 18.50 -29.77
N GLN A 544 -22.51 18.75 -30.61
CA GLN A 544 -23.79 18.05 -30.57
C GLN A 544 -23.69 16.74 -31.37
N ASN A 545 -24.07 15.65 -30.71
CA ASN A 545 -24.45 14.34 -31.26
C ASN A 545 -23.52 13.68 -32.29
N ASP A 546 -22.79 12.68 -31.81
CA ASP A 546 -22.66 11.42 -32.55
C ASP A 546 -22.83 10.30 -31.52
N ASP A 547 -24.07 9.83 -31.39
CA ASP A 547 -24.40 8.60 -30.66
C ASP A 547 -23.55 7.47 -31.23
N THR A 548 -22.65 6.91 -30.43
CA THR A 548 -22.17 5.51 -30.42
C THR A 548 -20.72 5.43 -29.93
N ARG A 549 -20.55 5.51 -28.61
CA ARG A 549 -19.72 4.60 -27.79
C ARG A 549 -19.71 5.14 -26.37
N GLU A 550 -19.88 4.22 -25.43
CA GLU A 550 -19.80 4.42 -23.99
C GLU A 550 -18.39 4.88 -23.59
N GLU A 551 -18.02 6.13 -23.88
CA GLU A 551 -16.97 6.77 -23.09
C GLU A 551 -17.54 6.95 -21.67
N PRO A 552 -16.84 6.51 -20.61
CA PRO A 552 -17.26 6.83 -19.26
C PRO A 552 -17.39 8.35 -19.15
N ASP A 553 -18.55 8.81 -18.67
CA ASP A 553 -18.89 10.23 -18.63
C ASP A 553 -17.69 11.00 -18.03
N PHE A 554 -17.22 12.02 -18.74
CA PHE A 554 -16.09 12.85 -18.29
C PHE A 554 -16.28 13.31 -16.85
N ALA A 555 -17.53 13.61 -16.50
CA ALA A 555 -17.94 13.96 -15.16
C ALA A 555 -17.59 12.88 -14.12
N ASP A 556 -17.75 11.61 -14.48
CA ASP A 556 -17.54 10.46 -13.61
C ASP A 556 -16.06 10.12 -13.43
N ASN A 557 -15.27 10.25 -14.49
CA ASN A 557 -13.82 10.07 -14.42
C ASN A 557 -13.13 11.17 -13.59
N TYR A 558 -13.66 12.41 -13.65
CA TYR A 558 -13.03 13.57 -13.01
C TYR A 558 -13.82 14.14 -11.82
N ARG A 559 -14.70 13.36 -11.16
CA ARG A 559 -15.40 13.79 -9.93
C ARG A 559 -14.43 14.30 -8.85
N ARG A 560 -13.23 13.69 -8.77
CA ARG A 560 -12.11 14.13 -7.94
C ARG A 560 -11.19 15.09 -8.70
N ALA A 561 -11.76 16.18 -9.22
CA ALA A 561 -11.05 17.07 -10.15
C ALA A 561 -9.75 17.65 -9.55
N MET A 562 -9.76 18.02 -8.26
CA MET A 562 -8.59 18.55 -7.56
C MET A 562 -7.46 17.52 -7.37
N ASP A 563 -7.81 16.22 -7.30
CA ASP A 563 -6.82 15.15 -7.16
C ASP A 563 -6.20 14.73 -8.50
N SER A 564 -6.81 15.15 -9.61
CA SER A 564 -6.39 14.81 -10.97
C SER A 564 -5.00 15.34 -11.31
N THR A 565 -4.30 14.62 -12.18
CA THR A 565 -2.94 15.01 -12.58
C THR A 565 -2.93 16.30 -13.40
N TRP A 566 -3.97 16.58 -14.19
CA TRP A 566 -4.06 17.84 -14.94
C TRP A 566 -4.22 19.07 -14.01
N TYR A 567 -5.00 18.96 -12.92
CA TYR A 567 -5.16 20.06 -11.97
C TYR A 567 -3.84 20.34 -11.24
N LYS A 568 -3.22 19.28 -10.68
CA LYS A 568 -1.93 19.36 -9.96
C LYS A 568 -0.82 19.96 -10.85
N ARG A 569 -0.75 19.50 -12.10
CA ARG A 569 0.25 19.98 -13.08
C ARG A 569 0.01 21.42 -13.53
N ALA A 570 -1.26 21.83 -13.71
CA ALA A 570 -1.57 23.22 -14.06
C ALA A 570 -1.10 24.20 -12.97
N VAL A 571 -1.30 23.84 -11.71
CA VAL A 571 -0.84 24.62 -10.56
C VAL A 571 0.69 24.64 -10.48
N ASP A 572 1.35 23.48 -10.62
CA ASP A 572 2.83 23.42 -10.63
C ASP A 572 3.43 24.25 -11.78
N GLN A 573 2.81 24.22 -12.96
CA GLN A 573 3.27 24.97 -14.13
C GLN A 573 3.13 26.48 -13.93
N HIS A 574 2.10 26.96 -13.21
CA HIS A 574 1.91 28.38 -12.93
C HIS A 574 3.09 28.97 -12.12
N SER A 575 3.68 28.17 -11.21
CA SER A 575 4.89 28.56 -10.47
C SER A 575 6.12 28.71 -11.37
N VAL A 576 6.16 28.01 -12.50
CA VAL A 576 7.25 28.11 -13.49
C VAL A 576 7.03 29.27 -14.46
N GLU A 577 5.84 29.36 -15.05
CA GLU A 577 5.45 30.43 -15.97
C GLU A 577 3.95 30.73 -15.79
N PRO A 578 3.57 31.85 -15.13
CA PRO A 578 2.19 32.14 -14.74
C PRO A 578 1.19 32.13 -15.89
N GLU A 579 1.57 32.65 -17.06
CA GLU A 579 0.73 32.76 -18.26
C GLU A 579 0.69 31.48 -19.11
N SER A 580 1.35 30.41 -18.67
CA SER A 580 1.50 29.22 -19.51
C SER A 580 0.35 28.22 -19.38
N PHE A 581 0.06 27.55 -20.49
CA PHE A 581 -0.88 26.43 -20.55
C PHE A 581 -0.14 25.09 -20.48
N VAL A 582 -0.72 24.13 -19.76
CA VAL A 582 -0.26 22.74 -19.73
C VAL A 582 -1.04 21.94 -20.76
N PHE A 583 -0.35 21.46 -21.79
CA PHE A 583 -0.87 20.53 -22.77
C PHE A 583 -0.49 19.11 -22.41
N SER A 584 -1.45 18.20 -22.57
CA SER A 584 -1.29 16.77 -22.33
C SER A 584 -2.19 15.94 -23.24
N VAL A 585 -1.76 14.71 -23.52
CA VAL A 585 -2.52 13.69 -24.23
C VAL A 585 -2.57 12.43 -23.36
N SER A 586 -3.54 11.56 -23.60
CA SER A 586 -3.56 10.22 -23.01
C SER A 586 -2.30 9.45 -23.42
N PHE A 587 -1.85 8.53 -22.57
CA PHE A 587 -0.75 7.64 -22.94
C PHE A 587 -1.20 6.72 -24.07
N ASP A 588 -0.26 6.40 -24.96
CA ASP A 588 -0.51 5.51 -26.11
C ASP A 588 -1.74 5.95 -26.92
N ALA A 589 -1.94 7.27 -27.05
CA ALA A 589 -3.10 7.89 -27.70
C ALA A 589 -3.34 7.43 -29.15
N ALA A 590 -2.32 6.88 -29.81
CA ALA A 590 -2.46 6.28 -31.14
C ALA A 590 -3.41 5.07 -31.18
N ASP A 591 -3.64 4.40 -30.05
CA ASP A 591 -4.56 3.26 -29.96
C ASP A 591 -6.03 3.71 -29.92
N ASN A 592 -6.29 4.98 -29.56
CA ASN A 592 -7.62 5.57 -29.59
C ASN A 592 -7.88 6.21 -30.97
N PRO A 593 -9.00 5.88 -31.66
CA PRO A 593 -9.31 6.45 -32.98
C PRO A 593 -9.56 7.97 -32.99
N ARG A 594 -9.92 8.59 -31.86
CA ARG A 594 -10.17 10.03 -31.73
C ARG A 594 -9.50 10.59 -30.47
N PRO A 595 -8.17 10.72 -30.44
CA PRO A 595 -7.49 11.18 -29.24
C PRO A 595 -7.74 12.67 -28.99
N LEU A 596 -7.92 13.02 -27.72
CA LEU A 596 -8.12 14.38 -27.26
C LEU A 596 -6.84 14.96 -26.65
N VAL A 597 -6.55 16.22 -26.99
CA VAL A 597 -5.49 17.01 -26.36
C VAL A 597 -6.15 17.89 -25.30
N THR A 598 -5.73 17.76 -24.04
CA THR A 598 -6.23 18.57 -22.93
C THR A 598 -5.25 19.69 -22.64
N ALA A 599 -5.71 20.93 -22.74
CA ALA A 599 -4.99 22.12 -22.32
C ALA A 599 -5.61 22.69 -21.04
N THR A 600 -4.80 22.89 -20.00
CA THR A 600 -5.25 23.40 -18.70
C THR A 600 -4.44 24.59 -18.23
N HIS A 601 -5.07 25.50 -17.51
CA HIS A 601 -4.44 26.68 -16.94
C HIS A 601 -4.99 26.96 -15.54
N ALA A 602 -4.09 27.28 -14.60
CA ALA A 602 -4.45 27.55 -13.23
C ALA A 602 -4.67 29.05 -12.98
N ILE A 603 -5.76 29.38 -12.31
CA ILE A 603 -6.13 30.73 -11.92
C ILE A 603 -5.69 30.94 -10.46
N PHE A 604 -4.80 31.89 -10.27
CA PHE A 604 -4.33 32.32 -8.95
C PHE A 604 -4.95 33.66 -8.60
N VAL A 605 -5.27 33.83 -7.31
CA VAL A 605 -5.72 35.11 -6.75
C VAL A 605 -4.57 35.67 -5.93
N GLU A 606 -4.17 36.90 -6.23
CA GLU A 606 -3.16 37.63 -5.50
C GLU A 606 -3.81 38.76 -4.70
N SER A 607 -3.52 38.82 -3.40
CA SER A 607 -3.97 39.89 -2.51
C SER A 607 -2.91 40.20 -1.47
N LYS A 608 -2.51 41.47 -1.38
CA LYS A 608 -1.49 41.96 -0.43
C LYS A 608 -0.15 41.18 -0.47
N GLY A 609 0.24 40.71 -1.66
CA GLY A 609 1.47 39.93 -1.85
C GLY A 609 1.34 38.43 -1.51
N HIS A 610 0.16 37.97 -1.09
CA HIS A 610 -0.14 36.56 -0.91
C HIS A 610 -0.82 36.00 -2.16
N LYS A 611 -0.43 34.79 -2.56
CA LYS A 611 -0.95 34.10 -3.75
C LYS A 611 -1.51 32.74 -3.35
N ALA A 612 -2.67 32.39 -3.90
CA ALA A 612 -3.28 31.08 -3.71
C ALA A 612 -4.07 30.66 -4.97
N PRO A 613 -4.08 29.36 -5.29
CA PRO A 613 -4.84 28.84 -6.42
C PRO A 613 -6.34 28.84 -6.11
N ALA A 614 -7.14 29.40 -7.02
CA ALA A 614 -8.60 29.49 -6.87
C ALA A 614 -9.35 28.45 -7.71
N ALA A 615 -8.90 28.23 -8.95
CA ALA A 615 -9.53 27.32 -9.90
C ALA A 615 -8.55 26.89 -11.00
N VAL A 616 -8.88 25.83 -11.72
CA VAL A 616 -8.22 25.43 -12.96
C VAL A 616 -9.27 25.33 -14.05
N VAL A 617 -8.98 25.97 -15.19
CA VAL A 617 -9.80 25.91 -16.40
C VAL A 617 -9.13 25.01 -17.42
N GLY A 618 -9.94 24.31 -18.22
CA GLY A 618 -9.43 23.39 -19.22
C GLY A 618 -10.27 23.34 -20.48
N ILE A 619 -9.60 22.99 -21.58
CA ILE A 619 -10.18 22.82 -22.91
C ILE A 619 -9.66 21.51 -23.50
N GLN A 620 -10.54 20.72 -24.09
CA GLN A 620 -10.19 19.53 -24.86
C GLN A 620 -10.35 19.79 -26.36
N PHE A 621 -9.31 19.48 -27.13
CA PHE A 621 -9.27 19.60 -28.58
C PHE A 621 -9.17 18.23 -29.24
N HIS A 622 -9.73 18.10 -30.43
CA HIS A 622 -9.43 16.95 -31.30
C HIS A 622 -7.98 17.01 -31.79
N HIS A 623 -7.22 15.94 -31.54
CA HIS A 623 -5.81 15.87 -31.95
C HIS A 623 -5.62 16.08 -33.46
N ALA A 624 -6.50 15.50 -34.29
CA ALA A 624 -6.44 15.64 -35.74
C ALA A 624 -6.51 17.10 -36.22
N SER A 625 -7.35 17.93 -35.59
CA SER A 625 -7.48 19.35 -35.92
C SER A 625 -6.22 20.14 -35.52
N LEU A 626 -5.64 19.82 -34.37
CA LEU A 626 -4.41 20.48 -33.91
C LEU A 626 -3.19 20.05 -34.74
N SER A 627 -3.06 18.76 -35.04
CA SER A 627 -1.98 18.19 -35.86
C SER A 627 -2.02 18.75 -37.29
N SER A 628 -3.18 18.77 -37.94
CA SER A 628 -3.32 19.35 -39.29
C SER A 628 -2.98 20.84 -39.33
N HIS A 629 -3.35 21.59 -38.29
CA HIS A 629 -2.95 22.99 -38.17
C HIS A 629 -1.43 23.13 -38.02
N PHE A 630 -0.79 22.29 -37.19
CA PHE A 630 0.65 22.29 -37.00
C PHE A 630 1.41 21.98 -38.29
N VAL A 631 0.99 20.95 -39.04
CA VAL A 631 1.61 20.59 -40.33
C VAL A 631 1.45 21.73 -41.33
N ASN A 632 0.27 22.35 -41.39
CA ASN A 632 0.05 23.50 -42.28
C ASN A 632 1.01 24.65 -41.95
N VAL A 633 1.15 25.05 -40.69
CA VAL A 633 2.07 26.12 -40.27
C VAL A 633 3.53 25.76 -40.58
N THR A 634 3.96 24.55 -40.23
CA THR A 634 5.36 24.12 -40.38
C THR A 634 5.77 23.79 -41.82
N SER A 635 4.80 23.62 -42.72
CA SER A 635 5.04 23.51 -44.16
C SER A 635 5.30 24.87 -44.83
N THR A 636 4.87 25.97 -44.21
CA THR A 636 5.02 27.34 -44.75
C THR A 636 6.25 28.05 -44.21
N CYS A 637 6.86 28.90 -45.04
CA CYS A 637 8.09 29.62 -44.68
C CYS A 637 7.80 31.11 -44.49
N PHE A 638 8.40 31.70 -43.46
CA PHE A 638 8.11 33.08 -43.07
C PHE A 638 9.03 34.07 -43.81
N GLY A 639 8.45 34.98 -44.59
CA GLY A 639 9.15 36.03 -45.35
C GLY A 639 9.46 35.69 -46.82
N ASN A 640 10.02 36.65 -47.57
CA ASN A 640 10.41 36.50 -48.99
C ASN A 640 11.63 35.58 -49.23
N THR A 641 12.10 34.86 -48.21
CA THR A 641 13.25 33.96 -48.29
C THR A 641 12.80 32.52 -48.53
N VAL A 642 13.29 31.90 -49.61
CA VAL A 642 13.09 30.48 -49.90
C VAL A 642 13.76 29.66 -48.79
N CYS A 643 12.97 28.91 -48.03
CA CYS A 643 13.46 27.96 -47.04
C CYS A 643 14.07 26.72 -47.73
N LYS A 644 15.20 26.25 -47.22
CA LYS A 644 15.88 25.06 -47.78
C LYS A 644 15.18 23.74 -47.43
N LYS A 645 14.57 23.67 -46.24
CA LYS A 645 13.88 22.48 -45.70
C LYS A 645 12.68 22.93 -44.86
N ASN A 646 11.65 22.10 -44.79
CA ASN A 646 10.46 22.31 -43.95
C ASN A 646 10.02 20.98 -43.31
N CYS A 647 9.08 21.01 -42.37
CA CYS A 647 8.59 19.79 -41.69
C CYS A 647 7.69 18.92 -42.57
N ALA A 648 7.39 19.35 -43.80
CA ALA A 648 6.66 18.54 -44.79
C ALA A 648 7.61 17.75 -45.71
N SER A 649 8.92 18.01 -45.61
CA SER A 649 9.95 17.28 -46.36
C SER A 649 10.45 16.08 -45.57
N ASP A 650 10.70 14.96 -46.26
CA ASP A 650 11.25 13.73 -45.66
C ASP A 650 12.66 13.90 -45.04
N GLU A 651 13.29 15.07 -45.22
CA GLU A 651 14.61 15.41 -44.69
C GLU A 651 14.59 15.84 -43.21
N LEU A 652 13.43 16.19 -42.66
CA LEU A 652 13.28 16.69 -41.30
C LEU A 652 12.13 15.99 -40.57
N ASP A 653 12.44 15.40 -39.40
CA ASP A 653 11.42 14.94 -38.48
C ASP A 653 11.09 16.05 -37.47
N CYS A 654 9.81 16.41 -37.36
CA CYS A 654 9.34 17.45 -36.44
C CYS A 654 8.43 16.87 -35.34
N TYR A 655 8.77 17.18 -34.09
CA TYR A 655 8.07 16.70 -32.90
C TYR A 655 7.69 17.87 -31.99
N ILE A 656 6.49 17.80 -31.41
CA ILE A 656 6.13 18.59 -30.24
C ILE A 656 6.21 17.68 -29.01
N LEU A 657 7.11 18.02 -28.10
CA LEU A 657 7.29 17.29 -26.85
C LEU A 657 6.78 18.11 -25.68
N ASP A 658 6.23 17.44 -24.68
CA ASP A 658 5.90 18.06 -23.41
C ASP A 658 7.11 18.18 -22.47
N ASN A 659 6.88 18.82 -21.32
CA ASN A 659 7.90 19.05 -20.30
C ASN A 659 8.47 17.78 -19.65
N ASN A 660 7.91 16.59 -19.91
CA ASN A 660 8.42 15.30 -19.46
C ASN A 660 8.95 14.44 -20.62
N GLY A 661 8.95 14.94 -21.85
CA GLY A 661 9.45 14.23 -23.04
C GLY A 661 8.44 13.28 -23.69
N PHE A 662 7.13 13.44 -23.43
CA PHE A 662 6.09 12.73 -24.19
C PHE A 662 5.74 13.49 -25.47
N VAL A 663 5.51 12.73 -26.54
CA VAL A 663 5.14 13.27 -27.84
C VAL A 663 3.66 13.67 -27.86
N ILE A 664 3.39 14.94 -28.10
CA ILE A 664 2.02 15.48 -28.29
C ILE A 664 1.65 15.45 -29.78
N ILE A 665 2.56 15.89 -30.64
CA ILE A 665 2.37 15.89 -32.10
C ILE A 665 3.64 15.34 -32.75
N SER A 666 3.44 14.44 -33.71
CA SER A 666 4.45 13.93 -34.63
C SER A 666 3.77 13.73 -35.99
N GLU A 667 4.57 13.66 -37.05
CA GLU A 667 4.09 13.28 -38.38
C GLU A 667 3.49 11.87 -38.38
N LYS A 668 4.13 10.93 -37.68
CA LYS A 668 3.61 9.56 -37.52
C LYS A 668 2.66 9.51 -36.33
N HIS A 669 1.41 9.16 -36.60
CA HIS A 669 0.36 9.09 -35.58
C HIS A 669 0.73 8.14 -34.42
N GLU A 670 1.41 7.02 -34.73
CA GLU A 670 1.86 5.99 -33.78
C GLU A 670 2.77 6.50 -32.65
N HIS A 671 3.39 7.66 -32.83
CA HIS A 671 4.28 8.26 -31.83
C HIS A 671 3.50 9.02 -30.74
N THR A 672 2.26 9.43 -31.02
CA THR A 672 1.46 10.27 -30.12
C THR A 672 1.22 9.57 -28.78
N GLY A 673 1.54 10.24 -27.68
CA GLY A 673 1.38 9.71 -26.32
C GLY A 673 2.48 8.75 -25.87
N LYS A 674 3.49 8.47 -26.72
CA LYS A 674 4.68 7.69 -26.33
C LYS A 674 5.79 8.60 -25.81
N PHE A 675 6.67 8.01 -25.00
CA PHE A 675 7.88 8.69 -24.54
C PHE A 675 8.88 8.80 -25.70
N PHE A 676 9.45 9.98 -25.90
CA PHE A 676 10.34 10.24 -27.03
C PHE A 676 11.59 9.35 -27.04
N GLY A 677 12.13 9.00 -25.86
CA GLY A 677 13.30 8.11 -25.78
C GLY A 677 13.04 6.66 -26.22
N ASP A 678 11.78 6.20 -26.27
CA ASP A 678 11.43 4.90 -26.84
C ASP A 678 11.44 4.92 -28.38
N ILE A 679 11.26 6.12 -28.96
CA ILE A 679 11.29 6.39 -30.40
C ILE A 679 12.73 6.66 -30.84
N ASP A 680 13.38 7.69 -30.27
CA ASP A 680 14.77 8.06 -30.53
C ASP A 680 15.52 8.39 -29.23
N GLY A 681 16.09 7.35 -28.62
CA GLY A 681 16.89 7.49 -27.41
C GLY A 681 18.27 8.12 -27.65
N THR A 682 18.74 8.24 -28.90
CA THR A 682 20.03 8.90 -29.19
C THR A 682 19.91 10.42 -29.06
N ILE A 683 18.85 10.99 -29.63
CA ILE A 683 18.56 12.42 -29.49
C ILE A 683 18.17 12.74 -28.05
N MET A 684 17.33 11.91 -27.41
CA MET A 684 16.95 12.14 -26.01
C MET A 684 18.17 12.16 -25.06
N ASP A 685 19.16 11.28 -25.26
CA ASP A 685 20.41 11.30 -24.50
C ASP A 685 21.21 12.59 -24.73
N SER A 686 21.26 13.08 -25.97
CA SER A 686 21.88 14.37 -26.31
C SER A 686 21.17 15.55 -25.64
N LEU A 687 19.83 15.56 -25.63
CA LEU A 687 19.05 16.60 -24.95
C LEU A 687 19.34 16.62 -23.44
N VAL A 688 19.67 15.48 -22.85
CA VAL A 688 20.10 15.39 -21.45
C VAL A 688 21.53 15.89 -21.26
N GLN A 689 22.46 15.52 -22.14
CA GLN A 689 23.85 15.99 -22.11
C GLN A 689 23.94 17.51 -22.27
N ASP A 690 23.11 18.09 -23.14
CA ASP A 690 23.01 19.54 -23.37
C ASP A 690 22.23 20.28 -22.27
N ARG A 691 21.76 19.56 -21.24
CA ARG A 691 20.99 20.08 -20.11
C ARG A 691 19.65 20.74 -20.50
N ILE A 692 19.04 20.29 -21.59
CA ILE A 692 17.67 20.67 -21.97
C ILE A 692 16.68 19.85 -21.14
N PHE A 693 16.94 18.55 -20.98
CA PHE A 693 16.25 17.69 -20.02
C PHE A 693 17.17 17.28 -18.88
N LYS A 694 16.62 17.17 -17.68
CA LYS A 694 17.27 16.55 -16.51
C LYS A 694 16.75 15.13 -16.38
N ARG A 695 17.65 14.14 -16.41
CA ARG A 695 17.34 12.76 -16.05
C ARG A 695 17.27 12.64 -14.53
N VAL A 696 16.16 12.12 -14.03
CA VAL A 696 15.85 11.93 -12.61
C VAL A 696 15.64 10.44 -12.37
N ASN A 697 16.54 9.84 -11.60
CA ASN A 697 16.36 8.47 -11.15
C ASN A 697 15.35 8.42 -10.00
N VAL A 698 14.39 7.52 -10.12
CA VAL A 698 13.29 7.30 -9.19
C VAL A 698 13.24 5.82 -8.81
N VAL A 699 13.16 5.56 -7.51
CA VAL A 699 13.10 4.21 -6.95
C VAL A 699 11.71 4.00 -6.35
N ASP A 700 11.03 2.93 -6.79
CA ASP A 700 9.79 2.44 -6.23
C ASP A 700 10.06 1.29 -5.28
N TYR A 701 10.02 1.58 -3.99
CA TYR A 701 10.16 0.58 -2.94
C TYR A 701 8.91 -0.30 -2.78
N GLN A 702 7.77 0.08 -3.34
CA GLN A 702 6.49 -0.63 -3.21
C GLN A 702 6.14 -1.45 -4.48
N GLY A 703 7.12 -1.69 -5.35
CA GLY A 703 6.98 -2.42 -6.59
C GLY A 703 6.64 -3.90 -6.40
N VAL A 704 6.02 -4.48 -7.43
CA VAL A 704 5.68 -5.91 -7.50
C VAL A 704 6.41 -6.55 -8.69
N CYS A 705 7.15 -7.63 -8.43
CA CYS A 705 7.92 -8.36 -9.43
C CYS A 705 7.47 -9.82 -9.53
N SER A 706 7.73 -10.41 -10.69
CA SER A 706 7.65 -11.84 -10.88
C SER A 706 8.64 -12.57 -9.94
N PRO A 707 8.32 -13.82 -9.55
CA PRO A 707 9.28 -14.64 -8.81
C PRO A 707 10.52 -14.84 -9.68
N GLN A 708 11.71 -14.62 -9.12
CA GLN A 708 12.95 -14.95 -9.83
C GLN A 708 12.99 -16.46 -10.00
N SER A 709 13.06 -16.94 -11.25
CA SER A 709 13.66 -18.25 -11.49
C SER A 709 15.11 -18.11 -11.06
N SER A 710 15.49 -18.73 -9.94
CA SER A 710 16.87 -18.76 -9.50
C SER A 710 17.77 -19.12 -10.68
N HIS A 711 18.62 -18.20 -11.12
CA HIS A 711 19.74 -18.50 -12.01
C HIS A 711 20.76 -19.32 -11.21
N ILE A 712 20.41 -20.55 -10.88
CA ILE A 712 21.39 -21.60 -10.74
C ILE A 712 21.76 -21.92 -12.18
N SER A 713 23.00 -21.63 -12.56
CA SER A 713 23.58 -22.00 -13.85
C SER A 713 23.23 -23.44 -14.17
N ALA A 714 22.22 -23.64 -15.03
CA ALA A 714 21.94 -24.93 -15.60
C ALA A 714 22.98 -25.15 -16.69
N ALA A 715 24.08 -25.80 -16.34
CA ALA A 715 24.82 -26.57 -17.33
C ALA A 715 23.80 -27.48 -18.06
N PRO A 716 23.81 -27.55 -19.41
CA PRO A 716 22.83 -28.33 -20.13
C PRO A 716 23.13 -29.80 -19.89
N THR A 717 22.44 -30.42 -18.94
CA THR A 717 22.38 -31.88 -18.86
C THR A 717 21.26 -32.31 -19.80
N SER A 718 21.62 -32.63 -21.04
CA SER A 718 20.76 -33.30 -22.00
C SER A 718 20.45 -34.72 -21.51
N SER A 719 19.54 -34.85 -20.55
CA SER A 719 18.96 -36.15 -20.19
C SER A 719 17.61 -36.28 -20.88
N SER A 720 17.56 -37.19 -21.85
CA SER A 720 16.40 -37.50 -22.69
C SER A 720 15.22 -37.97 -21.84
N TYR A 721 14.30 -37.05 -21.55
CA TYR A 721 13.05 -37.29 -20.80
C TYR A 721 12.05 -38.20 -21.55
N SER A 722 12.41 -38.67 -22.75
CA SER A 722 11.56 -39.51 -23.60
C SER A 722 11.69 -41.01 -23.31
N ILE A 723 12.84 -41.48 -22.82
CA ILE A 723 13.12 -42.91 -22.64
C ILE A 723 12.56 -43.45 -21.30
N LEU A 724 12.47 -42.61 -20.26
CA LEU A 724 11.93 -43.00 -18.95
C LEU A 724 10.41 -43.15 -18.95
N LYS A 725 9.70 -42.41 -19.82
CA LYS A 725 8.24 -42.48 -19.94
C LYS A 725 7.79 -43.75 -20.67
N THR A 726 8.58 -44.24 -21.62
CA THR A 726 8.36 -45.50 -22.33
C THR A 726 8.66 -46.73 -21.47
N ILE A 727 9.66 -46.68 -20.60
CA ILE A 727 9.95 -47.78 -19.66
C ILE A 727 8.85 -47.91 -18.58
N ALA A 728 8.32 -46.78 -18.09
CA ALA A 728 7.24 -46.78 -17.09
C ALA A 728 5.89 -47.28 -17.64
N THR A 729 5.60 -47.04 -18.93
CA THR A 729 4.36 -47.51 -19.56
C THR A 729 4.41 -49.01 -19.90
N VAL A 730 5.58 -49.54 -20.28
CA VAL A 730 5.76 -50.99 -20.52
C VAL A 730 5.74 -51.78 -19.20
N GLY A 731 6.30 -51.23 -18.11
CA GLY A 731 6.27 -51.85 -16.79
C GLY A 731 4.86 -52.06 -16.23
N ASN A 732 3.97 -51.09 -16.41
CA ASN A 732 2.56 -51.22 -16.00
C ASN A 732 1.78 -52.22 -16.85
N PHE A 733 2.10 -52.35 -18.14
CA PHE A 733 1.43 -53.32 -19.00
C PHE A 733 1.79 -54.76 -18.63
N MET A 734 3.05 -55.02 -18.25
CA MET A 734 3.51 -56.33 -17.78
C MET A 734 2.95 -56.71 -16.41
N TRP A 735 2.82 -55.74 -15.49
CA TRP A 735 2.24 -55.97 -14.15
C TRP A 735 0.74 -56.33 -14.21
N THR A 736 0.02 -55.79 -15.19
CA THR A 736 -1.42 -56.08 -15.36
C THR A 736 -1.67 -57.45 -16.02
N TRP A 737 -0.69 -57.96 -16.77
CA TRP A 737 -0.73 -59.30 -17.39
C TRP A 737 -0.36 -60.43 -16.42
N THR A 738 0.57 -60.22 -15.49
CA THR A 738 0.98 -61.25 -14.52
C THR A 738 -0.06 -61.48 -13.40
N VAL A 739 -0.87 -60.47 -13.08
CA VAL A 739 -1.90 -60.56 -12.02
C VAL A 739 -3.18 -61.25 -12.51
N ASN A 740 -3.42 -61.35 -13.83
CA ASN A 740 -4.64 -61.95 -14.39
C ASN A 740 -4.51 -63.44 -14.77
N LEU A 741 -3.43 -64.13 -14.39
CA LEU A 741 -3.18 -65.51 -14.84
C LEU A 741 -2.92 -66.55 -13.75
N ASN A 742 -3.24 -66.30 -12.48
CA ASN A 742 -3.24 -67.38 -11.48
C ASN A 742 -4.27 -67.20 -10.36
N LEU A 743 -5.13 -68.22 -10.23
CA LEU A 743 -6.19 -68.43 -9.23
C LEU A 743 -7.31 -67.37 -9.30
N VAL A 744 -8.54 -67.70 -9.72
CA VAL A 744 -9.41 -68.71 -9.12
C VAL A 744 -10.41 -69.17 -10.19
N ASP A 745 -10.28 -70.42 -10.62
CA ASP A 745 -11.36 -71.14 -11.31
C ASP A 745 -11.41 -72.54 -10.70
N ALA A 746 -12.05 -72.63 -9.54
CA ALA A 746 -12.45 -73.89 -8.94
C ALA A 746 -13.71 -73.66 -8.09
N LEU A 747 -14.84 -74.05 -8.68
CA LEU A 747 -16.09 -74.46 -8.04
C LEU A 747 -17.09 -73.33 -7.65
N GLN A 748 -18.06 -73.15 -8.55
CA GLN A 748 -19.45 -72.69 -8.33
C GLN A 748 -20.21 -73.53 -7.25
N PRO A 749 -21.52 -73.32 -6.95
CA PRO A 749 -22.43 -72.14 -6.96
C PRO A 749 -23.19 -72.02 -5.58
N ILE A 750 -24.08 -71.04 -5.30
CA ILE A 750 -25.53 -71.08 -5.56
C ILE A 750 -26.20 -69.74 -5.18
N TRP A 751 -27.15 -69.40 -6.04
CA TRP A 751 -28.17 -68.36 -6.14
C TRP A 751 -29.10 -68.20 -4.91
N ALA A 752 -29.57 -66.97 -4.65
CA ALA A 752 -31.00 -66.59 -4.69
C ALA A 752 -31.27 -65.20 -4.08
N TYR A 753 -32.15 -64.44 -4.72
CA TYR A 753 -32.81 -63.23 -4.21
C TYR A 753 -34.01 -63.59 -3.34
N ALA A 754 -34.36 -62.73 -2.38
CA ALA A 754 -35.75 -62.38 -2.04
C ALA A 754 -35.79 -61.10 -1.17
N SER A 755 -36.62 -60.14 -1.57
CA SER A 755 -37.10 -59.04 -0.73
C SER A 755 -38.28 -59.51 0.11
N ASP A 756 -38.48 -58.95 1.30
CA ASP A 756 -39.84 -58.57 1.73
C ASP A 756 -39.83 -57.50 2.83
N SER A 757 -40.94 -56.76 2.86
CA SER A 757 -41.30 -55.67 3.76
C SER A 757 -41.69 -56.15 5.17
N ASP A 758 -41.59 -55.28 6.18
CA ASP A 758 -42.77 -54.76 6.89
C ASP A 758 -42.40 -53.89 8.11
N ASN A 759 -43.39 -53.08 8.47
CA ASN A 759 -43.39 -51.83 9.20
C ASN A 759 -43.84 -51.97 10.68
N ASP A 760 -43.82 -50.83 11.39
CA ASP A 760 -44.39 -50.47 12.70
C ASP A 760 -43.55 -50.85 13.94
N GLY A 761 -43.18 -49.96 14.87
CA GLY A 761 -43.87 -48.80 15.50
C GLY A 761 -43.90 -49.11 17.02
N ASN A 762 -43.72 -48.24 18.02
CA ASN A 762 -43.84 -46.79 18.17
C ASN A 762 -43.43 -46.41 19.63
N LEU A 763 -43.48 -45.10 19.96
CA LEU A 763 -43.54 -44.43 21.30
C LEU A 763 -42.24 -44.00 21.99
N VAL A 764 -42.07 -42.80 22.59
CA VAL A 764 -42.53 -41.38 22.46
C VAL A 764 -41.95 -40.68 23.72
N TYR A 765 -41.37 -39.48 23.56
CA TYR A 765 -40.94 -38.57 24.64
C TYR A 765 -42.03 -37.51 24.91
N PRO A 766 -42.17 -36.95 26.13
CA PRO A 766 -43.02 -35.78 26.33
C PRO A 766 -42.23 -34.45 26.27
N ASP A 767 -42.90 -33.49 25.64
CA ASP A 767 -42.52 -32.12 25.27
C ASP A 767 -42.45 -31.08 26.40
N GLY A 768 -41.85 -29.93 26.06
CA GLY A 768 -42.05 -28.63 26.73
C GLY A 768 -41.24 -27.45 26.16
N GLU A 769 -41.61 -26.98 24.96
CA GLU A 769 -41.65 -25.60 24.35
C GLU A 769 -40.81 -24.40 24.94
N ASN A 770 -40.31 -23.37 24.22
CA ASN A 770 -40.50 -22.84 22.85
C ASN A 770 -39.47 -21.71 22.47
N TYR A 771 -39.32 -21.43 21.15
CA TYR A 771 -38.74 -20.26 20.40
C TYR A 771 -37.24 -20.23 19.94
N PRO A 772 -36.93 -19.68 18.73
CA PRO A 772 -36.58 -20.47 17.53
C PRO A 772 -35.19 -20.16 16.90
N PRO A 773 -34.67 -21.01 15.99
CA PRO A 773 -33.58 -20.69 15.06
C PRO A 773 -34.07 -20.37 13.63
N GLU A 774 -33.20 -19.66 12.92
CA GLU A 774 -33.34 -19.07 11.58
C GLU A 774 -33.74 -20.06 10.48
N MET A 775 -34.71 -19.63 9.67
CA MET A 775 -35.18 -20.27 8.45
C MET A 775 -34.38 -19.71 7.27
N THR A 776 -33.81 -20.63 6.51
CA THR A 776 -33.28 -20.48 5.15
C THR A 776 -34.43 -20.22 4.18
N ASP A 777 -34.39 -19.10 3.45
CA ASP A 777 -35.18 -18.93 2.23
C ASP A 777 -34.28 -19.18 1.01
N GLU A 778 -34.38 -20.39 0.46
CA GLU A 778 -34.14 -20.64 -0.96
C GLU A 778 -35.34 -20.09 -1.73
N VAL A 779 -35.12 -19.04 -2.53
CA VAL A 779 -36.10 -18.58 -3.52
C VAL A 779 -35.77 -19.23 -4.85
N THR A 780 -36.59 -20.19 -5.24
CA THR A 780 -36.77 -20.69 -6.60
C THR A 780 -37.29 -19.56 -7.50
N VAL A 781 -36.62 -19.28 -8.62
CA VAL A 781 -37.15 -18.43 -9.69
C VAL A 781 -37.43 -19.28 -10.92
N GLU A 782 -38.66 -19.16 -11.40
CA GLU A 782 -39.26 -19.83 -12.53
C GLU A 782 -38.57 -19.50 -13.87
N ASN A 783 -38.61 -20.46 -14.79
CA ASN A 783 -38.19 -20.31 -16.18
C ASN A 783 -39.22 -19.48 -16.96
N GLU A 784 -38.81 -18.33 -17.51
CA GLU A 784 -39.44 -17.74 -18.69
C GLU A 784 -38.38 -17.27 -19.71
N ASP A 785 -38.71 -17.51 -20.98
CA ASP A 785 -37.88 -17.44 -22.18
C ASP A 785 -37.34 -16.03 -22.53
N LEU A 786 -36.03 -15.95 -22.83
CA LEU A 786 -35.43 -14.82 -23.58
C LEU A 786 -34.40 -15.32 -24.63
N PRO A 787 -34.25 -14.61 -25.77
CA PRO A 787 -33.81 -15.16 -27.07
C PRO A 787 -32.28 -15.37 -27.23
N PRO A 788 -31.84 -16.15 -28.24
CA PRO A 788 -30.43 -16.54 -28.39
C PRO A 788 -29.55 -15.41 -28.97
N TYR A 789 -28.43 -15.14 -28.31
CA TYR A 789 -27.34 -14.32 -28.84
C TYR A 789 -26.44 -15.13 -29.82
N PRO A 790 -25.89 -14.49 -30.86
CA PRO A 790 -25.20 -15.15 -31.97
C PRO A 790 -23.80 -15.67 -31.62
N PRO A 791 -23.25 -16.63 -32.40
CA PRO A 791 -21.94 -17.23 -32.12
C PRO A 791 -20.80 -16.24 -32.40
N VAL A 792 -19.92 -16.07 -31.41
CA VAL A 792 -18.67 -15.30 -31.52
C VAL A 792 -17.70 -16.06 -32.43
N ALA A 793 -17.23 -15.37 -33.48
CA ALA A 793 -16.21 -15.85 -34.40
C ALA A 793 -14.85 -16.05 -33.69
N GLN A 794 -14.16 -17.14 -34.00
CA GLN A 794 -12.82 -17.43 -33.51
C GLN A 794 -11.79 -16.42 -34.08
N PRO A 795 -10.87 -15.89 -33.27
CA PRO A 795 -9.79 -15.03 -33.77
C PRO A 795 -8.70 -15.85 -34.50
N PRO A 796 -8.05 -15.27 -35.53
CA PRO A 796 -6.99 -15.94 -36.29
C PRO A 796 -5.71 -16.14 -35.47
N PRO A 797 -4.85 -17.11 -35.84
CA PRO A 797 -3.64 -17.44 -35.10
C PRO A 797 -2.59 -16.30 -35.18
N PRO A 798 -1.87 -16.00 -34.08
CA PRO A 798 -0.93 -14.90 -34.04
C PRO A 798 0.36 -15.22 -34.78
N THR A 799 0.74 -14.31 -35.70
CA THR A 799 2.09 -14.21 -36.25
C THR A 799 3.09 -13.72 -35.21
N THR A 800 4.27 -14.32 -35.24
CA THR A 800 5.38 -14.16 -34.32
C THR A 800 5.98 -12.76 -34.29
N THR A 801 5.84 -12.06 -33.17
CA THR A 801 6.77 -11.01 -32.71
C THR A 801 6.99 -11.14 -31.21
N THR A 802 8.26 -11.16 -30.82
CA THR A 802 8.77 -11.34 -29.45
C THR A 802 8.29 -10.24 -28.51
N HIS A 803 7.25 -10.50 -27.73
CA HIS A 803 6.84 -9.69 -26.58
C HIS A 803 7.32 -10.34 -25.28
N SER A 804 7.97 -9.54 -24.44
CA SER A 804 8.36 -9.89 -23.08
C SER A 804 7.13 -10.27 -22.25
N THR A 805 7.15 -11.48 -21.72
CA THR A 805 6.12 -12.10 -20.89
C THR A 805 5.96 -11.41 -19.53
N THR A 806 4.90 -10.64 -19.36
CA THR A 806 4.16 -10.56 -18.10
C THR A 806 2.72 -10.96 -18.40
N THR A 807 2.49 -12.26 -18.56
CA THR A 807 1.15 -12.83 -18.65
C THR A 807 0.99 -13.92 -17.59
N ASN A 808 -0.06 -13.76 -16.78
CA ASN A 808 -0.77 -14.80 -16.03
C ASN A 808 0.01 -15.58 -14.95
N PHE A 809 0.54 -14.89 -13.94
CA PHE A 809 0.82 -15.55 -12.65
C PHE A 809 -0.36 -15.29 -11.70
N PRO A 810 -0.85 -16.32 -10.97
CA PRO A 810 -1.80 -16.10 -9.88
C PRO A 810 -1.22 -15.07 -8.89
N PRO A 811 -2.02 -14.13 -8.35
CA PRO A 811 -1.54 -13.06 -7.48
C PRO A 811 -0.71 -13.55 -6.28
N HIS A 812 -0.96 -14.79 -5.82
CA HIS A 812 -0.18 -15.43 -4.76
C HIS A 812 1.29 -15.74 -5.10
N LYS A 813 1.71 -15.69 -6.37
CA LYS A 813 3.10 -15.92 -6.81
C LYS A 813 3.91 -14.65 -7.00
N LEU A 814 3.28 -13.48 -6.91
CA LEU A 814 3.97 -12.20 -7.04
C LEU A 814 4.71 -11.83 -5.73
N ARG A 815 5.90 -11.25 -5.85
CA ARG A 815 6.70 -10.79 -4.70
C ARG A 815 6.87 -9.28 -4.74
N THR A 816 7.02 -8.66 -3.58
CA THR A 816 7.41 -7.26 -3.47
C THR A 816 8.90 -7.11 -3.80
N CYS A 817 9.25 -6.07 -4.55
CA CYS A 817 10.61 -5.78 -5.01
C CYS A 817 10.80 -4.27 -5.13
N GLU A 818 12.06 -3.84 -5.21
CA GLU A 818 12.42 -2.47 -5.55
C GLU A 818 12.52 -2.34 -7.07
N LYS A 819 11.87 -1.34 -7.64
CA LYS A 819 11.96 -1.03 -9.07
C LYS A 819 12.62 0.32 -9.27
N ASN A 820 13.55 0.41 -10.22
CA ASN A 820 14.17 1.66 -10.62
C ASN A 820 13.59 2.10 -11.96
N THR A 821 13.41 3.40 -12.13
CA THR A 821 13.09 4.01 -13.40
C THR A 821 13.80 5.36 -13.55
N ASP A 822 14.16 5.69 -14.78
CA ASP A 822 14.73 6.99 -15.12
C ASP A 822 13.64 7.83 -15.81
N LEU A 823 13.30 8.95 -15.20
CA LEU A 823 12.28 9.89 -15.69
C LEU A 823 12.92 11.22 -16.04
N TYR A 824 12.19 12.09 -16.75
CA TYR A 824 12.77 13.28 -17.36
C TYR A 824 11.95 14.54 -17.05
N ILE A 825 12.66 15.64 -16.82
CA ILE A 825 12.08 16.97 -16.54
C ILE A 825 12.77 18.00 -17.44
N LEU A 826 11.99 18.83 -18.13
CA LEU A 826 12.48 19.95 -18.92
C LEU A 826 13.11 21.03 -18.03
N GLN A 827 14.23 21.60 -18.47
CA GLN A 827 14.95 22.68 -17.81
C GLN A 827 14.74 24.00 -18.60
N PRO A 828 13.73 24.82 -18.26
CA PRO A 828 13.33 25.96 -19.10
C PRO A 828 14.38 27.09 -19.15
N ASP A 829 15.20 27.26 -18.11
CA ASP A 829 16.15 28.38 -18.01
C ASP A 829 17.14 28.42 -19.17
N ARG A 830 17.59 27.25 -19.65
CA ARG A 830 18.49 27.15 -20.80
C ARG A 830 17.84 27.59 -22.10
N LEU A 831 16.56 27.26 -22.29
CA LEU A 831 15.79 27.62 -23.49
C LEU A 831 15.37 29.09 -23.49
N ASN A 832 15.23 29.70 -22.30
CA ASN A 832 14.93 31.13 -22.18
C ASN A 832 16.18 32.00 -22.40
N THR A 833 17.37 31.50 -22.05
CA THR A 833 18.65 32.25 -22.15
C THR A 833 19.14 32.41 -23.60
N SER A 834 18.74 31.54 -24.53
CA SER A 834 19.12 31.63 -25.96
C SER A 834 18.48 32.80 -26.73
N GLY A 835 17.72 33.67 -26.04
CA GLY A 835 17.03 34.82 -26.62
C GLY A 835 15.69 34.44 -27.27
N GLN A 836 14.71 35.35 -27.21
CA GLN A 836 13.41 35.19 -27.88
C GLN A 836 13.61 35.23 -29.41
N GLY A 837 13.86 34.07 -30.01
CA GLY A 837 13.85 33.90 -31.47
C GLY A 837 14.88 32.94 -32.04
N ASN A 838 15.94 32.57 -31.29
CA ASN A 838 16.96 31.66 -31.79
C ASN A 838 16.81 30.26 -31.17
N PRO A 839 16.56 29.22 -31.98
CA PRO A 839 16.49 27.87 -31.45
C PRO A 839 17.87 27.38 -31.03
N LEU A 840 17.91 26.55 -29.98
CA LEU A 840 19.14 25.92 -29.52
C LEU A 840 19.47 24.79 -30.49
N LYS A 841 20.65 24.88 -31.11
CA LYS A 841 21.12 23.89 -32.10
C LYS A 841 22.12 22.96 -31.44
N GLY A 842 21.86 21.67 -31.54
CA GLY A 842 22.77 20.60 -31.13
C GLY A 842 23.25 19.79 -32.33
N LYS A 843 24.30 19.01 -32.12
CA LYS A 843 24.86 18.10 -33.13
C LYS A 843 25.25 16.79 -32.50
N LEU A 844 24.75 15.68 -33.04
CA LEU A 844 25.26 14.35 -32.72
C LEU A 844 26.42 14.01 -33.66
N THR A 845 27.64 13.86 -33.12
CA THR A 845 28.86 13.62 -33.90
C THR A 845 29.27 12.15 -34.02
N ASN A 846 28.65 11.25 -33.23
CA ASN A 846 29.01 9.82 -33.15
C ASN A 846 27.95 8.88 -33.76
N CYS A 847 27.28 9.30 -34.83
CA CYS A 847 26.38 8.44 -35.57
C CYS A 847 27.15 7.65 -36.64
N HIS A 848 27.31 6.35 -36.42
CA HIS A 848 27.89 5.40 -37.38
C HIS A 848 29.42 5.55 -37.62
N LEU A 849 30.05 4.49 -38.17
CA LEU A 849 31.49 4.44 -38.51
C LEU A 849 31.93 5.48 -39.56
N SER A 850 30.98 6.16 -40.21
CA SER A 850 31.21 7.15 -41.28
C SER A 850 31.40 8.59 -40.78
N GLY A 851 31.22 8.85 -39.47
CA GLY A 851 31.38 10.19 -38.89
C GLY A 851 30.37 11.23 -39.40
N CYS A 852 29.15 10.82 -39.75
CA CYS A 852 28.12 11.78 -40.16
C CYS A 852 27.54 12.52 -38.93
N GLU A 853 27.29 13.81 -39.10
CA GLU A 853 26.67 14.64 -38.08
C GLU A 853 25.15 14.62 -38.25
N ARG A 854 24.42 14.41 -37.15
CA ARG A 854 22.96 14.58 -37.12
C ARG A 854 22.60 15.84 -36.33
N PRO A 855 22.37 16.98 -37.00
CA PRO A 855 21.98 18.22 -36.34
C PRO A 855 20.52 18.15 -35.88
N PHE A 856 20.24 18.80 -34.75
CA PHE A 856 18.88 19.01 -34.27
C PHE A 856 18.72 20.43 -33.72
N SER A 857 17.48 20.88 -33.67
CA SER A 857 17.10 22.23 -33.27
C SER A 857 15.94 22.15 -32.28
N VAL A 858 16.06 22.80 -31.13
CA VAL A 858 15.05 22.81 -30.07
C VAL A 858 14.62 24.23 -29.78
N GLN A 859 13.31 24.44 -29.69
CA GLN A 859 12.73 25.72 -29.32
C GLN A 859 11.56 25.54 -28.37
N LYS A 860 11.52 26.33 -27.30
CA LYS A 860 10.35 26.40 -26.41
C LYS A 860 9.21 27.13 -27.11
N ILE A 861 8.00 26.58 -27.02
CA ILE A 861 6.78 27.26 -27.47
C ILE A 861 6.33 28.19 -26.34
N SER A 862 6.31 29.50 -26.61
CA SER A 862 5.98 30.54 -25.62
C SER A 862 4.61 30.30 -24.96
N HIS A 863 4.51 30.60 -23.66
CA HIS A 863 3.29 30.43 -22.88
C HIS A 863 2.74 28.99 -22.86
N THR A 864 3.60 27.98 -23.00
CA THR A 864 3.22 26.56 -22.89
C THR A 864 4.30 25.73 -22.20
N ASN A 865 3.93 24.53 -21.77
CA ASN A 865 4.88 23.50 -21.31
C ASN A 865 5.57 22.74 -22.47
N LEU A 866 5.39 23.17 -23.72
CA LEU A 866 5.80 22.43 -24.91
C LEU A 866 7.12 22.94 -25.50
N ILE A 867 7.83 22.03 -26.15
CA ILE A 867 8.97 22.33 -27.01
C ILE A 867 8.76 21.77 -28.41
N LEU A 868 9.25 22.50 -29.40
CA LEU A 868 9.40 22.05 -30.78
C LEU A 868 10.81 21.49 -30.96
N LEU A 869 10.91 20.23 -31.33
CA LEU A 869 12.14 19.53 -31.67
C LEU A 869 12.13 19.21 -33.17
N VAL A 870 13.14 19.69 -33.89
CA VAL A 870 13.34 19.41 -35.32
C VAL A 870 14.66 18.67 -35.47
N VAL A 871 14.61 17.49 -36.09
CA VAL A 871 15.77 16.59 -36.24
C VAL A 871 15.99 16.30 -37.72
N ASP A 872 17.25 16.37 -38.16
CA ASP A 872 17.60 16.02 -39.53
C ASP A 872 17.66 14.49 -39.71
N THR A 873 17.10 13.97 -40.80
CA THR A 873 16.99 12.52 -41.08
C THR A 873 18.15 11.97 -41.92
N LEU A 874 19.06 12.84 -42.42
CA LEU A 874 20.11 12.46 -43.38
C LEU A 874 21.16 11.47 -42.86
N CYS A 875 21.29 11.30 -41.55
CA CYS A 875 22.27 10.41 -40.91
C CYS A 875 21.56 9.40 -39.99
N PRO A 876 21.37 8.13 -40.42
CA PRO A 876 20.76 7.11 -39.58
C PRO A 876 21.73 6.69 -38.46
N CYS A 877 21.40 7.06 -37.24
CA CYS A 877 22.14 6.68 -36.03
C CYS A 877 21.66 5.32 -35.51
N GLY A 878 22.48 4.63 -34.71
CA GLY A 878 22.07 3.36 -34.08
C GLY A 878 20.83 3.53 -33.19
N THR A 879 20.01 2.49 -33.09
CA THR A 879 18.75 2.52 -32.33
C THR A 879 19.00 2.31 -30.83
N LYS A 880 19.51 3.33 -30.13
CA LYS A 880 19.50 3.36 -28.67
C LYS A 880 18.07 3.69 -28.22
N LYS A 881 17.46 2.83 -27.40
CA LYS A 881 16.18 3.11 -26.74
C LYS A 881 16.41 3.47 -25.28
N LEU A 882 15.82 4.57 -24.85
CA LEU A 882 15.77 5.00 -23.46
C LEU A 882 14.33 4.82 -22.99
N GLY A 883 14.05 3.70 -22.34
CA GLY A 883 12.71 3.41 -21.82
C GLY A 883 12.50 3.97 -20.42
N ILE A 884 11.27 4.41 -20.16
CA ILE A 884 10.80 4.84 -18.83
C ILE A 884 10.13 3.70 -18.04
N ARG A 885 10.16 2.47 -18.60
CA ARG A 885 9.53 1.30 -17.97
C ARG A 885 10.34 0.90 -16.73
N PRO A 886 9.70 0.79 -15.55
CA PRO A 886 10.40 0.41 -14.34
C PRO A 886 11.01 -0.99 -14.47
N PHE A 887 12.29 -1.13 -14.13
CA PHE A 887 13.01 -2.39 -14.10
C PHE A 887 13.35 -2.77 -12.66
N GLU A 888 13.49 -4.07 -12.37
CA GLU A 888 13.86 -4.50 -11.03
C GLU A 888 15.28 -4.04 -10.69
N ALA A 889 15.44 -3.39 -9.53
CA ALA A 889 16.75 -2.99 -9.04
C ALA A 889 17.60 -4.24 -8.79
N MET A 890 18.84 -4.26 -9.29
CA MET A 890 19.83 -5.29 -8.98
C MET A 890 20.36 -5.12 -7.55
N SER A 891 19.49 -5.31 -6.57
CA SER A 891 19.87 -5.47 -5.17
C SER A 891 19.93 -6.96 -4.86
N GLU A 892 20.91 -7.43 -4.07
CA GLU A 892 20.87 -8.80 -3.57
C GLU A 892 19.52 -9.02 -2.86
N PRO A 893 18.69 -9.97 -3.32
CA PRO A 893 17.35 -10.14 -2.77
C PRO A 893 17.46 -10.69 -1.33
N GLY A 894 17.02 -9.92 -0.34
CA GLY A 894 16.87 -10.42 1.03
C GLY A 894 16.86 -9.34 2.10
N ALA A 895 16.49 -9.75 3.32
CA ALA A 895 16.56 -8.91 4.52
C ALA A 895 18.00 -8.40 4.84
N CYS A 896 19.02 -9.08 4.31
CA CYS A 896 20.44 -8.77 4.49
C CYS A 896 20.91 -7.43 3.93
N THR A 897 20.22 -6.89 2.91
CA THR A 897 20.51 -5.59 2.28
C THR A 897 19.62 -4.48 2.79
N ALA A 898 18.68 -4.77 3.71
CA ALA A 898 17.70 -3.79 4.15
C ALA A 898 18.41 -2.63 4.87
N ARG A 899 18.48 -1.48 4.18
CA ARG A 899 18.79 -0.13 4.68
C ARG A 899 18.09 0.19 6.03
N ARG A 900 17.03 -0.57 6.33
CA ARG A 900 16.08 -0.49 7.45
C ARG A 900 16.59 -0.90 8.82
N GLU A 901 17.50 -1.87 8.93
CA GLU A 901 17.89 -2.38 10.26
C GLU A 901 18.73 -1.39 11.06
N ARG A 902 19.25 -0.35 10.39
CA ARG A 902 20.02 0.74 10.99
C ARG A 902 19.22 2.02 11.19
N LEU A 903 17.96 2.08 10.74
CA LEU A 903 17.14 3.27 10.92
C LEU A 903 16.77 3.44 12.39
N TYR A 904 16.88 4.67 12.90
CA TYR A 904 16.55 4.99 14.28
C TYR A 904 15.08 4.70 14.58
N ARG A 905 14.80 4.21 15.78
CA ARG A 905 13.44 3.88 16.26
C ARG A 905 13.35 4.23 17.73
N ARG A 906 12.17 4.63 18.18
CA ARG A 906 11.91 4.92 19.59
C ARG A 906 11.13 3.80 20.22
N ARG A 907 11.59 3.37 21.39
CA ARG A 907 10.92 2.32 22.15
C ARG A 907 9.62 2.82 22.76
N PRO A 908 8.64 1.93 23.01
CA PRO A 908 7.47 2.29 23.79
C PRO A 908 7.87 2.90 25.14
N ALA A 909 7.21 3.99 25.53
CA ALA A 909 7.58 4.76 26.74
C ALA A 909 7.42 3.96 28.04
N LYS A 910 6.53 2.98 28.06
CA LYS A 910 6.30 2.08 29.20
C LYS A 910 6.67 0.65 28.83
N CYS A 911 7.44 0.02 29.71
CA CYS A 911 7.76 -1.41 29.68
C CYS A 911 7.46 -1.99 31.05
N ILE A 912 6.66 -3.07 31.10
CA ILE A 912 6.35 -3.80 32.33
C ILE A 912 6.88 -5.22 32.17
N ASN A 913 8.05 -5.49 32.76
CA ASN A 913 8.76 -6.77 32.63
C ASN A 913 8.97 -7.52 33.95
N TYR A 914 8.83 -6.85 35.11
CA TYR A 914 9.13 -7.41 36.42
C TYR A 914 8.08 -7.01 37.46
N HIS A 915 7.71 -7.94 38.33
CA HIS A 915 6.96 -7.66 39.55
C HIS A 915 7.55 -8.51 40.69
N PRO A 916 7.75 -7.97 41.92
CA PRO A 916 8.37 -8.71 43.01
C PRO A 916 7.58 -9.97 43.40
N GLU A 917 6.25 -9.90 43.37
CA GLU A 917 5.36 -11.01 43.72
C GLU A 917 5.27 -12.10 42.62
N GLU A 918 5.87 -11.88 41.44
CA GLU A 918 5.90 -12.89 40.38
C GLU A 918 6.64 -14.17 40.83
N LEU A 919 7.63 -14.03 41.72
CA LEU A 919 8.43 -15.13 42.26
C LEU A 919 7.61 -16.14 43.08
N GLU A 920 6.44 -15.75 43.56
CA GLU A 920 5.58 -16.60 44.38
C GLU A 920 4.67 -17.50 43.53
N ILE A 921 4.59 -17.26 42.22
CA ILE A 921 3.78 -18.03 41.28
C ILE A 921 4.53 -19.32 40.91
N LYS A 922 4.07 -20.45 41.44
CA LYS A 922 4.64 -21.79 41.18
C LYS A 922 4.11 -22.48 39.92
N VAL A 923 3.15 -21.86 39.23
CA VAL A 923 2.53 -22.44 38.03
C VAL A 923 3.54 -22.43 36.86
N CYS A 924 3.97 -23.62 36.48
CA CYS A 924 4.90 -23.89 35.39
C CYS A 924 4.39 -25.15 34.67
N GLY A 925 4.41 -25.15 33.33
CA GLY A 925 3.69 -26.14 32.50
C GLY A 925 3.89 -27.60 32.90
N GLY A 926 2.89 -28.43 32.63
CA GLY A 926 2.94 -29.87 32.94
C GLY A 926 2.89 -30.74 31.69
N SER A 927 3.43 -31.95 31.79
CA SER A 927 2.96 -33.04 30.94
C SER A 927 1.49 -33.29 31.27
N SER A 928 0.67 -33.47 30.24
CA SER A 928 -0.70 -33.95 30.42
C SER A 928 -0.60 -35.30 31.15
N LYS A 929 -0.73 -35.28 32.47
CA LYS A 929 -1.11 -36.47 33.22
C LYS A 929 -2.47 -36.81 32.67
N THR A 930 -2.53 -37.78 31.76
CA THR A 930 -3.73 -38.61 31.64
C THR A 930 -3.98 -39.08 33.06
N THR A 931 -4.95 -38.46 33.71
CA THR A 931 -5.39 -38.87 35.03
C THR A 931 -5.69 -40.36 34.91
N SER A 932 -4.96 -41.16 35.66
CA SER A 932 -5.05 -42.61 35.72
C SER A 932 -6.38 -43.11 36.31
N LEU A 933 -7.47 -42.35 36.13
CA LEU A 933 -8.81 -42.76 36.49
C LEU A 933 -9.26 -43.99 35.68
N GLN A 934 -8.72 -44.23 34.49
CA GLN A 934 -9.06 -45.42 33.71
C GLN A 934 -8.42 -46.72 34.21
N LEU A 935 -7.25 -46.68 34.87
CA LEU A 935 -6.67 -47.89 35.47
C LEU A 935 -7.36 -48.26 36.80
N GLY A 936 -7.80 -47.25 37.57
CA GLY A 936 -8.57 -47.47 38.79
C GLY A 936 -9.92 -48.13 38.51
N LEU A 937 -10.63 -47.70 37.45
CA LEU A 937 -11.90 -48.31 37.04
C LEU A 937 -11.74 -49.72 36.45
N LEU A 938 -10.61 -50.03 35.80
CA LEU A 938 -10.30 -51.37 35.31
C LEU A 938 -9.97 -52.35 36.46
N LEU A 939 -9.26 -51.88 37.49
CA LEU A 939 -8.98 -52.66 38.70
C LEU A 939 -10.25 -52.88 39.55
N VAL A 940 -11.12 -51.87 39.65
CA VAL A 940 -12.42 -52.02 40.33
C VAL A 940 -13.35 -52.93 39.52
N GLY A 941 -13.35 -52.86 38.18
CA GLY A 941 -14.11 -53.76 37.31
C GLY A 941 -13.66 -55.22 37.41
N LEU A 942 -12.36 -55.47 37.54
CA LEU A 942 -11.81 -56.81 37.74
C LEU A 942 -12.07 -57.37 39.15
N LEU A 943 -12.17 -56.52 40.18
CA LEU A 943 -12.54 -56.92 41.54
C LEU A 943 -14.04 -57.22 41.67
N VAL A 944 -14.90 -56.52 40.93
CA VAL A 944 -16.35 -56.79 40.87
C VAL A 944 -16.67 -58.03 40.02
N ALA A 945 -15.80 -58.40 39.07
CA ALA A 945 -15.94 -59.65 38.30
C ALA A 945 -15.48 -60.92 39.05
N HIS A 946 -14.84 -60.76 40.23
CA HIS A 946 -14.33 -61.87 41.06
C HIS A 946 -15.12 -62.08 42.37
N LEU A 947 -16.12 -61.23 42.65
CA LEU A 947 -17.16 -61.40 43.67
C LEU A 947 -18.45 -61.84 42.99
#